data_AF-A0A9P9KL19-F1
#
_entry.id   AF-A0A9P9KL19-F1
#
_cell.length_a   1.000
_cell.length_b   1.000
_cell.length_c   1.000
_cell.angle_alpha   90.00
_cell.angle_beta   90.00
_cell.angle_gamma   90.00
#
_symmetry.space_group_name_H-M   'P 1'
#
loop_
_entity.id
_entity.type
_entity.pdbx_description
1 polymer ?
#
loop_
_entity_poly.entity_id
_entity_poly.type
_entity_poly.pdbx_seq_one_letter_code
_entity_poly.pdbx_strand_id
1 'polypeptide(L)'
;MPESNVSLVGKNYFLCGPYGRNLSGASDREFAKAFQHPPGVHHAFVAIGEDDCYFTKYYNERTERFTWSWSLSSYGGLDRALDSLDGDTPEFVSLGSDGYYFMRTRSGRIFWNLPDAADEFVENTDPDDDGVKYVWLGTEGSYVAQKESGHRQWNLRGNYGSLEQSIRTMPRIRTLGLNLENDRSYFVVFDDGSVMCNPVVLASLIVVMEASSATRRRLVIPSANDWDHYRETITDLYIKRNMSLARLMSHMLLEYGFKATEKMYKLRFTEWNLKKNMTRGRSVACIRSTETITTNVDKLKEYYRRQPENKRREILETLLQPLIGEVPIDSTAPPMSLTPPVDLLTQEYRFYLLNTYVRGSSEHNLWPRDAKSGFKNEDNVPAWCSSVMSASLALREEKQGEAIRFLQHFIKQSHEQLTRQDPLIFTFVYTSVLFFATNRPGVAQWLLNSLYNVSEDLPWAGSSHPLRLLLQVMLQLGPTGIVAHAKSTILAYINMIYEALGKVYPIIQDMMSDTIWRLLRYKLMSPEEVANMGRGLVLAAELQNQHRCKDHINLKMQLADAYLGSGKYNEARRTAEEIKDVEYKSERMMPSLHMLFSRIDEAEKGADGAIESALRSVVTSMEVFGKWSDWTVNSLDFYCKVLKRAGRVEEASRVVQDRDLAIEKLCDKLEDSGITVSD
;
A
#
# COMPACT_ATOMS: atom_id res chain seq x y z
N MET A 1 -9.38 -19.81 -31.70
CA MET A 1 -9.05 -18.69 -30.78
C MET A 1 -9.36 -19.17 -29.37
N PRO A 2 -8.57 -18.87 -28.33
CA PRO A 2 -8.84 -19.49 -27.03
C PRO A 2 -10.18 -18.97 -26.50
N GLU A 3 -11.13 -19.89 -26.39
CA GLU A 3 -12.48 -19.65 -25.89
C GLU A 3 -12.37 -19.19 -24.43
N SER A 4 -13.06 -18.10 -24.09
CA SER A 4 -13.08 -17.62 -22.71
C SER A 4 -13.70 -18.69 -21.81
N ASN A 5 -13.01 -19.08 -20.74
CA ASN A 5 -13.47 -20.10 -19.80
C ASN A 5 -13.75 -19.50 -18.42
N VAL A 6 -14.73 -20.06 -17.71
CA VAL A 6 -15.09 -19.70 -16.33
C VAL A 6 -15.04 -20.93 -15.44
N SER A 7 -14.36 -20.84 -14.31
CA SER A 7 -14.32 -21.88 -13.27
C SER A 7 -14.66 -21.30 -11.90
N LEU A 8 -15.48 -22.02 -11.11
CA LEU A 8 -16.07 -21.55 -9.84
C LEU A 8 -15.94 -22.60 -8.74
N VAL A 9 -15.44 -22.24 -7.56
CA VAL A 9 -15.38 -23.13 -6.39
C VAL A 9 -15.48 -22.32 -5.10
N GLY A 10 -16.54 -22.54 -4.32
CA GLY A 10 -16.79 -21.79 -3.10
C GLY A 10 -16.92 -20.30 -3.36
N LYS A 11 -15.97 -19.52 -2.85
CA LYS A 11 -15.87 -18.07 -3.09
C LYS A 11 -14.85 -17.70 -4.17
N ASN A 12 -14.13 -18.69 -4.67
CA ASN A 12 -13.10 -18.51 -5.67
C ASN A 12 -13.72 -18.64 -7.06
N TYR A 13 -13.26 -17.80 -7.99
CA TYR A 13 -13.60 -17.89 -9.39
C TYR A 13 -12.41 -17.52 -10.25
N PHE A 14 -12.39 -18.02 -11.47
CA PHE A 14 -11.39 -17.69 -12.47
C PHE A 14 -12.07 -17.45 -13.82
N LEU A 15 -11.64 -16.41 -14.52
CA LEU A 15 -12.10 -16.03 -15.86
C LEU A 15 -10.89 -15.96 -16.79
N CYS A 16 -10.81 -16.85 -17.77
CA CYS A 16 -9.80 -16.82 -18.83
C CYS A 16 -10.39 -16.15 -20.08
N GLY A 17 -9.59 -15.36 -20.81
CA GLY A 17 -9.97 -14.77 -22.10
C GLY A 17 -8.81 -14.01 -22.75
N PRO A 18 -8.97 -13.51 -24.00
CA PRO A 18 -7.88 -12.91 -24.80
C PRO A 18 -7.23 -11.65 -24.19
N TYR A 19 -7.77 -11.13 -23.08
CA TYR A 19 -7.29 -9.92 -22.40
C TYR A 19 -6.78 -10.13 -20.97
N GLY A 20 -6.40 -11.36 -20.58
CA GLY A 20 -5.44 -11.64 -19.50
C GLY A 20 -5.65 -10.97 -18.13
N ARG A 21 -6.86 -10.49 -17.79
CA ARG A 21 -7.18 -10.01 -16.44
C ARG A 21 -7.61 -11.19 -15.59
N ASN A 22 -6.65 -11.81 -14.91
CA ASN A 22 -6.93 -12.78 -13.85
C ASN A 22 -7.66 -12.06 -12.70
N LEU A 23 -8.99 -12.11 -12.65
CA LEU A 23 -9.74 -11.73 -11.45
C LEU A 23 -9.67 -12.90 -10.47
N SER A 24 -8.58 -12.99 -9.70
CA SER A 24 -8.43 -14.03 -8.68
C SER A 24 -9.15 -13.63 -7.39
N GLY A 25 -10.27 -14.26 -7.10
CA GLY A 25 -10.90 -14.27 -5.76
C GLY A 25 -10.27 -15.28 -4.78
N ALA A 26 -9.15 -15.92 -5.16
CA ALA A 26 -8.53 -17.00 -4.41
C ALA A 26 -7.95 -16.51 -3.07
N SER A 27 -8.56 -16.94 -1.97
CA SER A 27 -8.10 -16.62 -0.61
C SER A 27 -6.99 -17.53 -0.08
N ASP A 28 -6.63 -18.59 -0.82
CA ASP A 28 -5.65 -19.60 -0.37
C ASP A 28 -4.26 -19.48 -1.02
N ARG A 29 -3.22 -19.72 -0.20
CA ARG A 29 -1.82 -19.32 -0.45
C ARG A 29 -1.06 -20.28 -1.36
N GLU A 30 -1.50 -21.53 -1.50
CA GLU A 30 -0.92 -22.51 -2.43
C GLU A 30 -1.55 -22.39 -3.82
N PHE A 31 -2.88 -22.27 -3.86
CA PHE A 31 -3.64 -22.05 -5.08
C PHE A 31 -3.17 -20.81 -5.83
N ALA A 32 -2.95 -19.68 -5.15
CA ALA A 32 -2.48 -18.45 -5.78
C ALA A 32 -1.03 -18.53 -6.32
N LYS A 33 -0.16 -19.41 -5.80
CA LYS A 33 1.22 -19.58 -6.30
C LYS A 33 1.27 -20.30 -7.64
N ALA A 34 0.35 -21.24 -7.88
CA ALA A 34 0.25 -21.98 -9.13
C ALA A 34 0.05 -21.09 -10.36
N PHE A 35 -0.53 -19.90 -10.15
CA PHE A 35 -0.84 -18.92 -11.19
C PHE A 35 0.06 -17.67 -11.12
N GLN A 36 1.13 -17.70 -10.32
CA GLN A 36 2.19 -16.69 -10.29
C GLN A 36 3.32 -17.12 -11.23
N HIS A 37 3.24 -16.72 -12.50
CA HIS A 37 4.31 -16.92 -13.47
C HIS A 37 5.11 -15.62 -13.69
N PRO A 38 6.36 -15.70 -14.19
CA PRO A 38 7.16 -14.53 -14.57
C PRO A 38 6.43 -13.59 -15.56
N PRO A 39 6.85 -12.32 -15.66
CA PRO A 39 6.31 -11.40 -16.67
C PRO A 39 6.37 -12.02 -18.07
N GLY A 40 5.25 -12.05 -18.80
CA GLY A 40 5.16 -12.62 -20.16
C GLY A 40 4.39 -13.94 -20.28
N VAL A 41 3.89 -14.50 -19.17
CA VAL A 41 3.04 -15.71 -19.18
C VAL A 41 1.55 -15.37 -19.08
N HIS A 42 0.75 -15.93 -20.00
CA HIS A 42 -0.70 -15.71 -20.06
C HIS A 42 -1.46 -17.03 -19.91
N HIS A 43 -2.36 -17.14 -18.92
CA HIS A 43 -3.23 -18.31 -18.77
C HIS A 43 -4.35 -18.28 -19.82
N ALA A 44 -4.40 -19.33 -20.63
CA ALA A 44 -5.39 -19.54 -21.68
C ALA A 44 -6.63 -20.27 -21.16
N PHE A 45 -6.44 -21.16 -20.19
CA PHE A 45 -7.51 -22.00 -19.62
C PHE A 45 -7.16 -22.39 -18.18
N VAL A 46 -8.16 -22.44 -17.30
CA VAL A 46 -8.02 -22.87 -15.90
C VAL A 46 -9.26 -23.65 -15.49
N ALA A 47 -9.09 -24.90 -15.08
CA ALA A 47 -10.12 -25.69 -14.42
C ALA A 47 -9.75 -25.88 -12.95
N ILE A 48 -10.72 -25.70 -12.07
CA ILE A 48 -10.56 -25.81 -10.63
C ILE A 48 -11.52 -26.87 -10.10
N GLY A 49 -11.00 -27.78 -9.28
CA GLY A 49 -11.72 -28.84 -8.59
C GLY A 49 -11.78 -28.60 -7.08
N GLU A 50 -12.27 -29.59 -6.35
CA GLU A 50 -12.27 -29.59 -4.88
C GLU A 50 -10.84 -29.74 -4.32
N ASP A 51 -10.64 -29.44 -3.04
CA ASP A 51 -9.35 -29.61 -2.33
C ASP A 51 -8.13 -29.00 -3.04
N ASP A 52 -8.29 -27.77 -3.56
CA ASP A 52 -7.26 -27.02 -4.31
C ASP A 52 -6.74 -27.75 -5.57
N CYS A 53 -7.50 -28.71 -6.11
CA CYS A 53 -7.17 -29.34 -7.38
C CYS A 53 -7.28 -28.33 -8.53
N TYR A 54 -6.30 -28.31 -9.42
CA TYR A 54 -6.40 -27.48 -10.62
C TYR A 54 -5.68 -28.07 -11.83
N PHE A 55 -6.14 -27.65 -12.99
CA PHE A 55 -5.48 -27.78 -14.27
C PHE A 55 -5.37 -26.41 -14.92
N THR A 56 -4.23 -26.06 -15.50
CA THR A 56 -4.07 -24.81 -16.26
C THR A 56 -3.24 -24.98 -17.51
N LYS A 57 -3.65 -24.22 -18.53
CA LYS A 57 -2.96 -24.05 -19.80
C LYS A 57 -2.51 -22.60 -19.93
N TYR A 58 -1.26 -22.37 -20.31
CA TYR A 58 -0.67 -21.05 -20.42
C TYR A 58 0.30 -20.93 -21.60
N TYR A 59 0.56 -19.69 -22.03
CA TYR A 59 1.51 -19.35 -23.08
C TYR A 59 2.75 -18.70 -22.48
N ASN A 60 3.95 -19.10 -22.90
CA ASN A 60 5.22 -18.43 -22.61
C ASN A 60 5.99 -18.19 -23.93
N GLU A 61 6.37 -16.94 -24.24
CA GLU A 61 7.28 -16.57 -25.33
C GLU A 61 7.06 -17.36 -26.65
N ARG A 62 5.78 -17.57 -27.04
CA ARG A 62 5.29 -18.31 -28.23
C ARG A 62 5.11 -19.83 -28.12
N THR A 63 5.31 -20.44 -26.95
CA THR A 63 5.04 -21.87 -26.71
C THR A 63 3.84 -22.09 -25.79
N GLU A 64 2.97 -23.03 -26.14
CA GLU A 64 1.83 -23.46 -25.34
C GLU A 64 2.28 -24.54 -24.36
N ARG A 65 1.92 -24.39 -23.07
CA ARG A 65 2.22 -25.37 -22.01
C ARG A 65 1.00 -25.58 -21.14
N PHE A 66 0.97 -26.69 -20.42
CA PHE A 66 -0.03 -26.95 -19.38
C PHE A 66 0.62 -27.58 -18.14
N THR A 67 -0.01 -27.40 -16.98
CA THR A 67 0.41 -27.96 -15.70
C THR A 67 -0.81 -28.19 -14.81
N TRP A 68 -0.69 -29.05 -13.81
CA TRP A 68 -1.75 -29.36 -12.86
C TRP A 68 -1.22 -29.52 -11.44
N SER A 69 -2.13 -29.56 -10.45
CA SER A 69 -1.79 -29.82 -9.05
C SER A 69 -1.47 -31.30 -8.81
N TRP A 70 -0.59 -31.58 -7.84
CA TRP A 70 -0.30 -32.95 -7.41
C TRP A 70 -1.53 -33.65 -6.81
N SER A 71 -2.48 -32.87 -6.27
CA SER A 71 -3.75 -33.35 -5.74
C SER A 71 -4.72 -33.88 -6.80
N LEU A 72 -4.47 -33.62 -8.09
CA LEU A 72 -5.35 -34.06 -9.19
C LEU A 72 -5.46 -35.59 -9.31
N SER A 73 -4.56 -36.36 -8.66
CA SER A 73 -4.68 -37.82 -8.52
C SER A 73 -5.97 -38.26 -7.81
N SER A 74 -6.65 -37.37 -7.07
CA SER A 74 -7.97 -37.64 -6.47
C SER A 74 -9.05 -37.89 -7.53
N TYR A 75 -8.88 -37.38 -8.75
CA TYR A 75 -9.77 -37.58 -9.90
C TYR A 75 -9.46 -38.87 -10.67
N GLY A 76 -9.11 -39.94 -9.94
CA GLY A 76 -9.15 -41.33 -10.41
C GLY A 76 -8.70 -41.58 -11.85
N GLY A 77 -7.46 -41.18 -12.21
CA GLY A 77 -6.86 -41.48 -13.51
C GLY A 77 -6.71 -40.31 -14.48
N LEU A 78 -7.21 -39.10 -14.15
CA LEU A 78 -6.97 -37.90 -14.95
C LEU A 78 -5.48 -37.54 -15.05
N ASP A 79 -4.71 -37.71 -13.98
CA ASP A 79 -3.25 -37.54 -13.96
C ASP A 79 -2.55 -38.48 -14.95
N ARG A 80 -2.91 -39.76 -14.96
CA ARG A 80 -2.40 -40.75 -15.93
C ARG A 80 -2.82 -40.44 -17.35
N ALA A 81 -4.04 -39.95 -17.53
CA ALA A 81 -4.53 -39.52 -18.84
C ALA A 81 -3.68 -38.36 -19.38
N LEU A 82 -3.39 -37.36 -18.54
CA LEU A 82 -2.50 -36.23 -18.87
C LEU A 82 -1.07 -36.69 -19.18
N ASP A 83 -0.53 -37.65 -18.43
CA ASP A 83 0.80 -38.23 -18.67
C ASP A 83 0.86 -39.04 -19.99
N SER A 84 -0.27 -39.54 -20.48
CA SER A 84 -0.37 -40.33 -21.72
C SER A 84 -0.57 -39.50 -22.99
N LEU A 85 -0.56 -38.17 -22.88
CA LEU A 85 -0.73 -37.27 -24.03
C LEU A 85 0.59 -37.16 -24.79
N ASP A 86 0.82 -38.09 -25.73
CA ASP A 86 1.98 -38.15 -26.63
C ASP A 86 2.06 -36.95 -27.61
N GLY A 87 2.33 -35.75 -27.10
CA GLY A 87 2.41 -34.51 -27.88
C GLY A 87 1.07 -33.84 -28.21
N ASP A 88 -0.04 -34.42 -27.75
CA ASP A 88 -1.36 -33.80 -27.79
C ASP A 88 -1.56 -32.84 -26.60
N THR A 89 -2.48 -31.89 -26.74
CA THR A 89 -2.72 -30.87 -25.71
C THR A 89 -4.19 -30.88 -25.29
N PRO A 90 -4.49 -30.81 -23.98
CA PRO A 90 -5.86 -30.59 -23.54
C PRO A 90 -6.42 -29.29 -24.12
N GLU A 91 -7.61 -29.37 -24.69
CA GLU A 91 -8.39 -28.23 -25.18
C GLU A 91 -9.40 -27.79 -24.12
N PHE A 92 -10.04 -28.74 -23.45
CA PHE A 92 -11.02 -28.49 -22.41
C PHE A 92 -10.86 -29.49 -21.26
N VAL A 93 -10.94 -29.01 -20.02
CA VAL A 93 -10.95 -29.84 -18.81
C VAL A 93 -12.05 -29.32 -17.88
N SER A 94 -12.86 -30.21 -17.32
CA SER A 94 -13.82 -29.92 -16.26
C SER A 94 -13.60 -30.86 -15.08
N LEU A 95 -13.63 -30.29 -13.89
CA LEU A 95 -13.46 -31.00 -12.62
C LEU A 95 -14.76 -30.83 -11.83
N GLY A 96 -15.35 -31.95 -11.41
CA GLY A 96 -16.57 -32.01 -10.62
C GLY A 96 -16.31 -32.35 -9.16
N SER A 97 -17.40 -32.43 -8.39
CA SER A 97 -17.39 -33.09 -7.08
C SER A 97 -17.19 -34.59 -7.20
N ASP A 98 -16.86 -35.27 -6.10
CA ASP A 98 -16.78 -36.75 -6.01
C ASP A 98 -15.77 -37.42 -6.97
N GLY A 99 -14.76 -36.68 -7.44
CA GLY A 99 -13.74 -37.19 -8.34
C GLY A 99 -14.18 -37.32 -9.81
N TYR A 100 -15.34 -36.76 -10.19
CA TYR A 100 -15.78 -36.72 -11.58
C TYR A 100 -14.94 -35.75 -12.40
N TYR A 101 -14.55 -36.13 -13.62
CA TYR A 101 -13.84 -35.26 -14.54
C TYR A 101 -14.22 -35.52 -15.99
N PHE A 102 -13.96 -34.52 -16.83
CA PHE A 102 -14.00 -34.64 -18.28
C PHE A 102 -12.84 -33.88 -18.89
N MET A 103 -12.14 -34.50 -19.84
CA MET A 103 -11.08 -33.87 -20.61
C MET A 103 -11.27 -34.18 -22.09
N ARG A 104 -11.16 -33.15 -22.92
CA ARG A 104 -11.06 -33.26 -24.37
C ARG A 104 -9.75 -32.63 -24.84
N THR A 105 -9.08 -33.32 -25.74
CA THR A 105 -7.81 -32.90 -26.35
C THR A 105 -8.02 -32.22 -27.69
N ARG A 106 -7.00 -31.53 -28.20
CA ARG A 106 -7.02 -30.87 -29.52
C ARG A 106 -7.20 -31.86 -30.67
N SER A 107 -6.75 -33.11 -30.52
CA SER A 107 -7.00 -34.17 -31.51
C SER A 107 -8.42 -34.73 -31.49
N GLY A 108 -9.25 -34.34 -30.51
CA GLY A 108 -10.61 -34.84 -30.32
C GLY A 108 -10.70 -36.05 -29.38
N ARG A 109 -9.59 -36.60 -28.88
CA ARG A 109 -9.62 -37.67 -27.87
C ARG A 109 -10.25 -37.15 -26.57
N ILE A 110 -11.10 -37.98 -25.98
CA ILE A 110 -11.80 -37.70 -24.73
C ILE A 110 -11.38 -38.69 -23.64
N PHE A 111 -11.32 -38.20 -22.40
CA PHE A 111 -11.06 -38.97 -21.18
C PHE A 111 -12.03 -38.50 -20.12
N TRP A 112 -12.64 -39.41 -19.38
CA TRP A 112 -13.70 -39.03 -18.47
C TRP A 112 -13.89 -40.02 -17.31
N ASN A 113 -14.46 -39.50 -16.24
CA ASN A 113 -15.08 -40.24 -15.15
C ASN A 113 -16.34 -39.45 -14.80
N LEU A 114 -17.52 -39.93 -15.17
CA LEU A 114 -18.75 -39.15 -15.15
C LEU A 114 -19.84 -39.84 -14.32
N PRO A 115 -20.84 -39.09 -13.83
CA PRO A 115 -22.05 -39.70 -13.29
C PRO A 115 -22.73 -40.56 -14.36
N ASP A 116 -23.30 -41.72 -13.98
CA ASP A 116 -23.88 -42.73 -14.90
C ASP A 116 -24.67 -42.14 -16.08
N ALA A 117 -25.56 -41.18 -15.82
CA ALA A 117 -26.40 -40.57 -16.86
C ALA A 117 -25.64 -39.70 -17.87
N ALA A 118 -24.51 -39.10 -17.48
CA ALA A 118 -23.63 -38.36 -18.37
C ALA A 118 -22.69 -39.30 -19.12
N ASP A 119 -22.29 -40.39 -18.48
CA ASP A 119 -21.46 -41.45 -19.06
C ASP A 119 -22.12 -42.06 -20.29
N GLU A 120 -23.39 -42.46 -20.17
CA GLU A 120 -24.20 -42.97 -21.29
C GLU A 120 -24.29 -41.98 -22.46
N PHE A 121 -24.36 -40.67 -22.18
CA PHE A 121 -24.42 -39.65 -23.22
C PHE A 121 -23.10 -39.53 -23.99
N VAL A 122 -21.98 -39.67 -23.29
CA VAL A 122 -20.63 -39.62 -23.87
C VAL A 122 -20.34 -40.90 -24.65
N GLU A 123 -20.64 -42.08 -24.10
CA GLU A 123 -20.40 -43.38 -24.75
C GLU A 123 -21.21 -43.57 -26.04
N ASN A 124 -22.46 -43.11 -26.08
CA ASN A 124 -23.35 -43.28 -27.25
C ASN A 124 -23.10 -42.26 -28.37
N THR A 125 -21.93 -41.63 -28.41
CA THR A 125 -21.60 -40.60 -29.38
C THR A 125 -20.57 -41.07 -30.39
N ASP A 126 -20.92 -41.01 -31.67
CA ASP A 126 -19.96 -41.22 -32.76
C ASP A 126 -18.98 -40.04 -32.82
N PRO A 127 -17.66 -40.26 -32.62
CA PRO A 127 -16.66 -39.19 -32.66
C PRO A 127 -16.58 -38.46 -34.01
N ASP A 128 -16.96 -39.12 -35.10
CA ASP A 128 -16.76 -38.62 -36.47
C ASP A 128 -17.97 -37.79 -37.00
N ASP A 129 -19.13 -37.82 -36.32
CA ASP A 129 -20.37 -37.12 -36.74
C ASP A 129 -20.75 -35.96 -35.79
N ASP A 130 -20.97 -36.24 -34.50
CA ASP A 130 -21.44 -35.25 -33.51
C ASP A 130 -20.86 -35.47 -32.10
N GLY A 131 -19.53 -35.45 -32.01
CA GLY A 131 -18.76 -35.62 -30.78
C GLY A 131 -19.20 -34.72 -29.61
N VAL A 132 -19.02 -35.19 -28.38
CA VAL A 132 -19.25 -34.38 -27.17
C VAL A 132 -18.17 -33.29 -27.08
N LYS A 133 -18.58 -32.03 -27.12
CA LYS A 133 -17.69 -30.86 -27.12
C LYS A 133 -17.32 -30.42 -25.71
N TYR A 134 -18.32 -30.29 -24.84
CA TYR A 134 -18.13 -29.85 -23.45
C TYR A 134 -18.95 -30.70 -22.49
N VAL A 135 -18.39 -30.96 -21.32
CA VAL A 135 -19.12 -31.45 -20.15
C VAL A 135 -18.71 -30.57 -18.98
N TRP A 136 -19.63 -29.74 -18.48
CA TRP A 136 -19.45 -28.90 -17.31
C TRP A 136 -19.98 -29.63 -16.08
N LEU A 137 -19.11 -29.85 -15.11
CA LEU A 137 -19.42 -30.54 -13.86
C LEU A 137 -19.63 -29.56 -12.71
N GLY A 138 -20.52 -29.94 -11.79
CA GLY A 138 -20.94 -29.16 -10.64
C GLY A 138 -20.89 -29.97 -9.33
N THR A 139 -21.52 -29.43 -8.31
CA THR A 139 -21.67 -30.06 -6.99
C THR A 139 -22.61 -31.25 -7.04
N GLU A 140 -22.39 -32.23 -6.16
CA GLU A 140 -23.17 -33.47 -6.03
C GLU A 140 -23.37 -34.20 -7.39
N GLY A 141 -22.31 -34.22 -8.21
CA GLY A 141 -22.30 -34.81 -9.57
C GLY A 141 -23.26 -34.16 -10.57
N SER A 142 -23.73 -32.94 -10.32
CA SER A 142 -24.53 -32.17 -11.28
C SER A 142 -23.74 -31.96 -12.57
N TYR A 143 -24.38 -32.02 -13.74
CA TYR A 143 -23.67 -31.83 -15.01
C TYR A 143 -24.52 -31.18 -16.11
N VAL A 144 -23.82 -30.57 -17.06
CA VAL A 144 -24.35 -30.12 -18.35
C VAL A 144 -23.39 -30.56 -19.44
N ALA A 145 -23.84 -31.37 -20.38
CA ALA A 145 -23.08 -31.84 -21.54
C ALA A 145 -23.62 -31.22 -22.83
N GLN A 146 -22.73 -30.91 -23.78
CA GLN A 146 -23.06 -30.33 -25.08
C GLN A 146 -22.21 -30.95 -26.19
N LYS A 147 -22.84 -31.36 -27.30
CA LYS A 147 -22.20 -31.87 -28.52
C LYS A 147 -21.80 -30.75 -29.49
N GLU A 148 -21.03 -31.06 -30.53
CA GLU A 148 -20.64 -30.12 -31.60
C GLU A 148 -21.86 -29.51 -32.33
N SER A 149 -22.94 -30.28 -32.46
CA SER A 149 -24.26 -29.87 -32.97
C SER A 149 -25.02 -28.94 -32.03
N GLY A 150 -24.54 -28.74 -30.81
CA GLY A 150 -25.22 -27.98 -29.77
C GLY A 150 -26.37 -28.75 -29.12
N HIS A 151 -26.56 -30.02 -29.45
CA HIS A 151 -27.42 -30.91 -28.67
C HIS A 151 -26.90 -31.01 -27.23
N ARG A 152 -27.80 -30.89 -26.25
CA ARG A 152 -27.47 -30.79 -24.83
C ARG A 152 -28.22 -31.82 -24.01
N GLN A 153 -27.53 -32.39 -23.03
CA GLN A 153 -28.11 -33.19 -21.96
C GLN A 153 -27.61 -32.65 -20.62
N TRP A 154 -28.46 -32.60 -19.61
CA TRP A 154 -28.08 -32.12 -18.28
C TRP A 154 -28.86 -32.84 -17.19
N ASN A 155 -28.26 -32.92 -16.01
CA ASN A 155 -28.96 -33.25 -14.78
C ASN A 155 -28.34 -32.39 -13.67
N LEU A 156 -29.09 -31.38 -13.20
CA LEU A 156 -28.63 -30.48 -12.16
C LEU A 156 -29.03 -30.96 -10.75
N ARG A 157 -29.75 -32.08 -10.62
CA ARG A 157 -30.20 -32.66 -9.34
C ARG A 157 -30.92 -31.67 -8.39
N GLY A 158 -31.58 -30.65 -8.93
CA GLY A 158 -32.24 -29.59 -8.16
C GLY A 158 -31.32 -28.43 -7.74
N ASN A 159 -30.02 -28.54 -8.05
CA ASN A 159 -29.03 -27.48 -7.86
C ASN A 159 -29.13 -26.44 -8.99
N TYR A 160 -28.56 -25.27 -8.73
CA TYR A 160 -28.43 -24.11 -9.61
C TYR A 160 -29.75 -23.47 -10.06
N GLY A 161 -30.87 -23.85 -9.43
CA GLY A 161 -32.16 -23.16 -9.48
C GLY A 161 -32.62 -22.81 -10.89
N SER A 162 -32.63 -21.51 -11.21
CA SER A 162 -33.12 -20.96 -12.49
C SER A 162 -32.34 -21.40 -13.72
N LEU A 163 -31.15 -22.00 -13.56
CA LEU A 163 -30.29 -22.41 -14.67
C LEU A 163 -30.96 -23.44 -15.59
N GLU A 164 -31.73 -24.39 -15.03
CA GLU A 164 -32.34 -25.47 -15.81
C GLU A 164 -33.29 -24.95 -16.90
N GLN A 165 -34.13 -23.97 -16.53
CA GLN A 165 -35.05 -23.35 -17.48
C GLN A 165 -34.30 -22.61 -18.58
N SER A 166 -33.20 -21.94 -18.24
CA SER A 166 -32.38 -21.20 -19.20
C SER A 166 -31.66 -22.11 -20.19
N ILE A 167 -31.09 -23.23 -19.72
CA ILE A 167 -30.43 -24.21 -20.62
C ILE A 167 -31.43 -24.79 -21.62
N ARG A 168 -32.70 -24.96 -21.23
CA ARG A 168 -33.77 -25.42 -22.12
C ARG A 168 -34.13 -24.41 -23.22
N THR A 169 -34.17 -23.12 -22.90
CA THR A 169 -34.74 -22.10 -23.80
C THR A 169 -33.72 -21.30 -24.59
N MET A 170 -32.49 -21.17 -24.08
CA MET A 170 -31.46 -20.31 -24.66
C MET A 170 -30.66 -21.03 -25.76
N PRO A 171 -29.98 -20.29 -26.67
CA PRO A 171 -29.13 -20.88 -27.71
C PRO A 171 -27.93 -21.64 -27.12
N ARG A 172 -27.03 -22.14 -27.97
CA ARG A 172 -25.84 -22.92 -27.56
C ARG A 172 -25.03 -22.22 -26.46
N ILE A 173 -24.49 -23.01 -25.54
CA ILE A 173 -23.64 -22.52 -24.46
C ILE A 173 -22.23 -22.32 -25.02
N ARG A 174 -21.69 -21.12 -24.81
CA ARG A 174 -20.30 -20.78 -25.13
C ARG A 174 -19.36 -21.09 -23.98
N THR A 175 -19.74 -20.74 -22.75
CA THR A 175 -19.02 -21.13 -21.54
C THR A 175 -19.98 -21.20 -20.37
N LEU A 176 -19.73 -22.14 -19.46
CA LEU A 176 -20.50 -22.35 -18.24
C LEU A 176 -19.54 -22.67 -17.10
N GLY A 177 -19.78 -22.08 -15.95
CA GLY A 177 -19.14 -22.42 -14.68
C GLY A 177 -20.23 -22.77 -13.66
N LEU A 178 -20.13 -23.96 -13.08
CA LEU A 178 -20.96 -24.43 -11.97
C LEU A 178 -20.09 -24.41 -10.71
N ASN A 179 -20.59 -23.83 -9.62
CA ASN A 179 -19.81 -23.76 -8.39
C ASN A 179 -19.88 -25.07 -7.61
N LEU A 180 -18.72 -25.67 -7.29
CA LEU A 180 -18.66 -26.99 -6.64
C LEU A 180 -19.05 -26.98 -5.15
N GLU A 181 -18.93 -25.85 -4.45
CA GLU A 181 -19.29 -25.75 -3.01
C GLU A 181 -20.59 -24.94 -2.76
N ASN A 182 -21.11 -24.28 -3.78
CA ASN A 182 -22.32 -23.45 -3.69
C ASN A 182 -23.30 -23.84 -4.79
N ASP A 183 -24.25 -24.70 -4.43
CA ASP A 183 -25.35 -25.19 -5.25
C ASP A 183 -26.23 -24.10 -5.86
N ARG A 184 -26.14 -22.83 -5.46
CA ARG A 184 -26.92 -21.72 -6.04
C ARG A 184 -26.15 -20.87 -7.02
N SER A 185 -24.82 -21.02 -7.07
CA SER A 185 -23.95 -20.12 -7.82
C SER A 185 -23.49 -20.72 -9.14
N TYR A 186 -23.74 -19.98 -10.22
CA TYR A 186 -23.31 -20.34 -11.56
C TYR A 186 -23.09 -19.10 -12.42
N PHE A 187 -22.38 -19.28 -13.53
CA PHE A 187 -22.17 -18.29 -14.57
C PHE A 187 -22.27 -18.95 -15.95
N VAL A 188 -23.07 -18.41 -16.86
CA VAL A 188 -23.23 -18.95 -18.21
C VAL A 188 -23.27 -17.84 -19.25
N VAL A 189 -22.62 -18.08 -20.38
CA VAL A 189 -22.63 -17.24 -21.58
C VAL A 189 -23.12 -18.09 -22.74
N PHE A 190 -24.10 -17.56 -23.48
CA PHE A 190 -24.67 -18.19 -24.66
C PHE A 190 -24.10 -17.57 -25.95
N ASP A 191 -24.30 -18.25 -27.08
CA ASP A 191 -23.71 -17.84 -28.36
C ASP A 191 -24.25 -16.53 -28.93
N ASP A 192 -25.46 -16.15 -28.56
CA ASP A 192 -26.05 -14.84 -28.87
C ASP A 192 -25.44 -13.69 -28.04
N GLY A 193 -24.51 -14.00 -27.12
CA GLY A 193 -23.89 -13.05 -26.20
C GLY A 193 -24.68 -12.81 -24.91
N SER A 194 -25.82 -13.48 -24.73
CA SER A 194 -26.59 -13.41 -23.49
C SER A 194 -25.79 -14.01 -22.32
N VAL A 195 -25.81 -13.32 -21.19
CA VAL A 195 -25.11 -13.74 -19.96
C VAL A 195 -26.12 -13.93 -18.84
N MET A 196 -26.05 -15.06 -18.14
CA MET A 196 -26.79 -15.28 -16.91
C MET A 196 -25.85 -15.68 -15.80
N CYS A 197 -26.07 -15.12 -14.61
CA CYS A 197 -25.33 -15.51 -13.44
C CYS A 197 -26.23 -15.38 -12.21
N ASN A 198 -25.99 -16.25 -11.23
CA ASN A 198 -26.56 -16.13 -9.90
C ASN A 198 -25.42 -15.99 -8.89
N PRO A 199 -24.82 -14.79 -8.76
CA PRO A 199 -23.76 -14.57 -7.80
C PRO A 199 -24.40 -14.38 -6.41
N VAL A 200 -24.01 -15.20 -5.42
CA VAL A 200 -24.31 -14.86 -4.02
C VAL A 200 -23.34 -13.73 -3.58
N VAL A 201 -23.85 -12.50 -3.71
CA VAL A 201 -23.34 -11.15 -3.40
C VAL A 201 -22.75 -11.04 -1.97
N LEU A 202 -21.64 -10.37 -1.67
CA LEU A 202 -21.46 -8.91 -1.62
C LEU A 202 -22.67 -8.12 -1.04
N ALA A 203 -23.38 -8.58 -0.01
CA ALA A 203 -24.31 -7.71 0.72
C ALA A 203 -24.47 -8.12 2.19
N SER A 204 -24.25 -7.15 3.09
CA SER A 204 -24.71 -7.18 4.48
C SER A 204 -26.06 -6.47 4.58
N LEU A 205 -26.94 -6.97 5.46
CA LEU A 205 -28.18 -6.37 6.04
C LEU A 205 -29.55 -6.72 5.42
N ILE A 206 -30.50 -6.94 6.35
CA ILE A 206 -31.98 -7.17 6.26
C ILE A 206 -32.35 -8.67 6.04
N VAL A 207 -32.72 -9.49 7.04
CA VAL A 207 -33.83 -9.56 8.04
C VAL A 207 -34.85 -10.67 7.68
N VAL A 208 -34.86 -11.71 8.54
CA VAL A 208 -36.00 -12.44 9.14
C VAL A 208 -36.73 -13.58 8.39
N MET A 209 -36.74 -14.75 9.09
CA MET A 209 -37.68 -15.90 9.13
C MET A 209 -37.81 -16.79 7.86
N GLU A 210 -37.97 -18.11 7.94
CA GLU A 210 -38.58 -18.96 8.98
C GLU A 210 -38.06 -20.43 8.91
N ALA A 211 -38.39 -21.21 9.94
CA ALA A 211 -37.83 -22.52 10.27
C ALA A 211 -38.46 -23.70 9.49
N SER A 212 -37.70 -24.81 9.43
CA SER A 212 -38.26 -26.17 9.31
C SER A 212 -37.37 -27.18 10.03
N SER A 213 -38.01 -28.17 10.62
CA SER A 213 -37.60 -28.97 11.77
C SER A 213 -37.08 -30.34 11.36
N ALA A 214 -36.02 -30.84 12.02
CA ALA A 214 -35.86 -32.28 12.28
C ALA A 214 -34.95 -32.59 13.49
N THR A 215 -35.60 -32.94 14.60
CA THR A 215 -35.28 -34.01 15.56
C THR A 215 -34.00 -33.94 16.42
N ARG A 216 -34.18 -33.51 17.68
CA ARG A 216 -33.20 -33.57 18.80
C ARG A 216 -32.97 -35.01 19.30
N ARG A 217 -31.70 -35.40 19.47
CA ARG A 217 -31.27 -36.32 20.54
C ARG A 217 -30.56 -35.52 21.63
N ARG A 218 -30.84 -35.81 22.91
CA ARG A 218 -30.23 -35.15 24.10
C ARG A 218 -28.71 -35.32 24.10
N LEU A 219 -27.97 -34.24 24.31
CA LEU A 219 -26.51 -34.22 24.30
C LEU A 219 -25.97 -33.51 25.55
N VAL A 220 -24.90 -34.08 26.12
CA VAL A 220 -24.19 -33.59 27.30
C VAL A 220 -23.61 -32.20 27.02
N ILE A 221 -23.87 -31.24 27.92
CA ILE A 221 -23.41 -29.85 27.80
C ILE A 221 -22.05 -29.72 28.51
N PRO A 222 -21.01 -29.13 27.89
CA PRO A 222 -19.69 -29.00 28.52
C PRO A 222 -19.70 -28.10 29.76
N SER A 223 -19.03 -28.54 30.82
CA SER A 223 -18.89 -27.83 32.10
C SER A 223 -17.85 -26.70 32.01
N ALA A 224 -17.80 -25.81 33.00
CA ALA A 224 -16.80 -24.73 33.04
C ALA A 224 -15.35 -25.25 33.00
N ASN A 225 -15.07 -26.37 33.69
CA ASN A 225 -13.76 -26.99 33.70
C ASN A 225 -13.35 -27.53 32.32
N ASP A 226 -14.31 -28.03 31.53
CA ASP A 226 -14.03 -28.51 30.17
C ASP A 226 -13.65 -27.35 29.25
N TRP A 227 -14.28 -26.18 29.42
CA TRP A 227 -13.94 -24.97 28.65
C TRP A 227 -12.54 -24.44 28.99
N ASP A 228 -12.17 -24.46 30.27
CA ASP A 228 -10.84 -24.01 30.69
C ASP A 228 -9.75 -24.98 30.23
N HIS A 229 -10.01 -26.29 30.28
CA HIS A 229 -9.09 -27.31 29.78
C HIS A 229 -8.78 -27.14 28.28
N TYR A 230 -9.79 -26.82 27.46
CA TYR A 230 -9.61 -26.64 26.02
C TYR A 230 -9.38 -25.18 25.57
N ARG A 231 -9.26 -24.23 26.49
CA ARG A 231 -9.18 -22.80 26.15
C ARG A 231 -8.02 -22.47 25.21
N GLU A 232 -6.83 -22.99 25.49
CA GLU A 232 -5.65 -22.75 24.64
C GLU A 232 -5.80 -23.37 23.26
N THR A 233 -6.27 -24.62 23.19
CA THR A 233 -6.53 -25.35 21.94
C THR A 233 -7.57 -24.63 21.09
N ILE A 234 -8.69 -24.24 21.68
CA ILE A 234 -9.75 -23.47 21.00
C ILE A 234 -9.20 -22.14 20.49
N THR A 235 -8.35 -21.46 21.28
CA THR A 235 -7.73 -20.19 20.88
C THR A 235 -6.76 -20.37 19.71
N ASP A 236 -5.92 -21.40 19.73
CA ASP A 236 -4.99 -21.72 18.65
C ASP A 236 -5.73 -22.00 17.34
N LEU A 237 -6.71 -22.90 17.38
CA LEU A 237 -7.48 -23.31 16.20
C LEU A 237 -8.29 -22.14 15.62
N TYR A 238 -8.98 -21.38 16.49
CA TYR A 238 -9.86 -20.30 16.05
C TYR A 238 -9.10 -19.06 15.55
N ILE A 239 -8.02 -18.67 16.26
CA ILE A 239 -7.28 -17.44 15.98
C ILE A 239 -6.03 -17.70 15.14
N LYS A 240 -5.11 -18.55 15.62
CA LYS A 240 -3.82 -18.76 14.94
C LYS A 240 -3.97 -19.54 13.65
N ARG A 241 -4.83 -20.56 13.63
CA ARG A 241 -5.15 -21.36 12.42
C ARG A 241 -6.35 -20.82 11.64
N ASN A 242 -6.88 -19.67 12.04
CA ASN A 242 -7.96 -18.94 11.36
C ASN A 242 -9.21 -19.79 11.03
N MET A 243 -9.51 -20.85 11.79
CA MET A 243 -10.68 -21.71 11.51
C MET A 243 -11.99 -20.94 11.65
N SER A 244 -12.95 -21.16 10.74
CA SER A 244 -14.31 -20.64 10.92
C SER A 244 -14.92 -21.23 12.20
N LEU A 245 -15.87 -20.54 12.82
CA LEU A 245 -16.52 -21.06 14.02
C LEU A 245 -17.17 -22.43 13.75
N ALA A 246 -17.78 -22.61 12.57
CA ALA A 246 -18.32 -23.91 12.15
C ALA A 246 -17.22 -25.00 12.05
N ARG A 247 -16.09 -24.71 11.40
CA ARG A 247 -14.98 -25.67 11.26
C ARG A 247 -14.34 -25.99 12.60
N LEU A 248 -14.16 -25.00 13.47
CA LEU A 248 -13.69 -25.17 14.84
C LEU A 248 -14.62 -26.08 15.64
N MET A 249 -15.94 -25.85 15.55
CA MET A 249 -16.93 -26.67 16.24
C MET A 249 -16.89 -28.12 15.77
N SER A 250 -16.78 -28.35 14.45
CA SER A 250 -16.64 -29.69 13.89
C SER A 250 -15.32 -30.35 14.31
N HIS A 251 -14.21 -29.61 14.30
CA HIS A 251 -12.90 -30.12 14.71
C HIS A 251 -12.85 -30.45 16.21
N MET A 252 -13.39 -29.58 17.06
CA MET A 252 -13.49 -29.83 18.51
C MET A 252 -14.40 -31.03 18.82
N LEU A 253 -15.45 -31.23 18.03
CA LEU A 253 -16.33 -32.39 18.16
C LEU A 253 -15.65 -33.69 17.70
N LEU A 254 -14.96 -33.67 16.56
CA LEU A 254 -14.37 -34.87 15.95
C LEU A 254 -13.08 -35.32 16.66
N GLU A 255 -12.17 -34.38 16.94
CA GLU A 255 -10.85 -34.71 17.49
C GLU A 255 -10.84 -34.79 19.02
N TYR A 256 -11.69 -34.00 19.69
CA TYR A 256 -11.67 -33.87 21.15
C TYR A 256 -13.00 -34.30 21.80
N GLY A 257 -13.98 -34.78 21.03
CA GLY A 257 -15.31 -35.14 21.52
C GLY A 257 -16.10 -33.96 22.12
N PHE A 258 -15.62 -32.74 21.95
CA PHE A 258 -16.10 -31.57 22.66
C PHE A 258 -17.29 -30.93 21.95
N LYS A 259 -18.49 -31.20 22.47
CA LYS A 259 -19.76 -30.78 21.85
C LYS A 259 -20.37 -29.56 22.51
N ALA A 260 -20.26 -28.40 21.88
CA ALA A 260 -20.91 -27.17 22.32
C ALA A 260 -21.70 -26.50 21.20
N THR A 261 -22.68 -25.66 21.57
CA THR A 261 -23.44 -24.87 20.60
C THR A 261 -22.68 -23.61 20.18
N GLU A 262 -23.01 -23.08 19.01
CA GLU A 262 -22.41 -21.84 18.49
C GLU A 262 -22.55 -20.66 19.47
N LYS A 263 -23.70 -20.57 20.16
CA LYS A 263 -23.97 -19.55 21.17
C LYS A 263 -23.00 -19.64 22.36
N MET A 264 -22.65 -20.86 22.79
CA MET A 264 -21.71 -21.07 23.90
C MET A 264 -20.28 -20.68 23.50
N TYR A 265 -19.83 -21.04 22.30
CA TYR A 265 -18.53 -20.58 21.78
C TYR A 265 -18.47 -19.06 21.68
N LYS A 266 -19.50 -18.41 21.13
CA LYS A 266 -19.57 -16.94 21.03
C LYS A 266 -19.53 -16.26 22.40
N LEU A 267 -20.19 -16.83 23.40
CA LEU A 267 -20.14 -16.33 24.78
C LEU A 267 -18.70 -16.45 25.34
N ARG A 268 -18.07 -17.61 25.22
CA ARG A 268 -16.68 -17.83 25.67
C ARG A 268 -15.67 -16.95 24.94
N PHE A 269 -15.83 -16.73 23.63
CA PHE A 269 -14.99 -15.79 22.89
C PHE A 269 -15.13 -14.36 23.41
N THR A 270 -16.31 -13.98 23.86
CA THR A 270 -16.55 -12.66 24.45
C THR A 270 -15.86 -12.56 25.82
N GLU A 271 -16.04 -13.57 26.68
CA GLU A 271 -15.41 -13.64 28.02
C GLU A 271 -13.88 -13.72 27.94
N TRP A 272 -13.33 -14.48 26.99
CA TRP A 272 -11.90 -14.59 26.74
C TRP A 272 -11.33 -13.47 25.87
N ASN A 273 -12.17 -12.52 25.43
CA ASN A 273 -11.84 -11.41 24.56
C ASN A 273 -11.12 -11.84 23.24
N LEU A 274 -11.57 -12.94 22.63
CA LEU A 274 -11.10 -13.47 21.34
C LEU A 274 -11.90 -12.86 20.18
N LYS A 275 -11.28 -11.96 19.41
CA LYS A 275 -11.91 -11.31 18.24
C LYS A 275 -11.13 -11.62 16.96
N LYS A 276 -11.78 -12.33 16.04
CA LYS A 276 -11.21 -12.80 14.77
C LYS A 276 -11.11 -11.70 13.70
N ASN A 277 -12.02 -10.72 13.72
CA ASN A 277 -12.11 -9.67 12.70
C ASN A 277 -12.08 -8.27 13.31
N MET A 278 -11.25 -7.39 12.75
CA MET A 278 -11.36 -5.94 12.87
C MET A 278 -11.94 -5.40 11.55
N THR A 279 -13.07 -4.70 11.60
CA THR A 279 -13.66 -4.09 10.40
C THR A 279 -12.82 -2.91 9.91
N ARG A 280 -12.83 -2.60 8.60
CA ARG A 280 -12.20 -1.40 8.02
C ARG A 280 -12.62 -0.13 8.77
N GLY A 281 -13.89 -0.04 9.16
CA GLY A 281 -14.40 1.05 9.99
C GLY A 281 -13.74 1.14 11.37
N ARG A 282 -13.38 0.02 12.01
CA ARG A 282 -12.70 0.01 13.32
C ARG A 282 -11.20 0.31 13.22
N SER A 283 -10.51 -0.14 12.17
CA SER A 283 -9.11 0.25 11.94
C SER A 283 -9.01 1.74 11.63
N VAL A 284 -9.90 2.27 10.77
CA VAL A 284 -10.00 3.72 10.51
C VAL A 284 -10.45 4.49 11.76
N ALA A 285 -11.34 3.95 12.59
CA ALA A 285 -11.72 4.57 13.86
C ALA A 285 -10.54 4.66 14.85
N CYS A 286 -9.60 3.72 14.85
CA CYS A 286 -8.37 3.85 15.64
C CYS A 286 -7.48 4.99 15.15
N ILE A 287 -7.50 5.32 13.85
CA ILE A 287 -6.81 6.49 13.30
C ILE A 287 -7.58 7.79 13.62
N ARG A 288 -8.91 7.77 13.59
CA ARG A 288 -9.74 8.98 13.72
C ARG A 288 -10.05 9.37 15.17
N SER A 289 -10.09 8.42 16.11
CA SER A 289 -10.38 8.70 17.52
C SER A 289 -9.12 9.12 18.27
N THR A 290 -9.09 10.39 18.69
CA THR A 290 -8.02 10.93 19.54
C THR A 290 -8.31 10.79 21.04
N GLU A 291 -9.42 10.18 21.49
CA GLU A 291 -9.86 10.28 22.89
C GLU A 291 -9.95 8.94 23.66
N THR A 292 -9.79 7.77 23.02
CA THR A 292 -9.90 6.44 23.69
C THR A 292 -8.60 5.60 23.62
N ILE A 293 -7.48 6.22 24.01
CA ILE A 293 -6.20 6.25 23.25
C ILE A 293 -5.27 5.03 23.37
N THR A 294 -5.06 4.35 24.49
CA THR A 294 -4.02 3.29 24.57
C THR A 294 -4.56 1.89 24.30
N THR A 295 -5.69 1.56 24.92
CA THR A 295 -6.26 0.20 24.90
C THR A 295 -6.70 -0.25 23.49
N ASN A 296 -7.08 0.67 22.61
CA ASN A 296 -7.46 0.35 21.22
C ASN A 296 -6.24 0.19 20.30
N VAL A 297 -5.19 0.99 20.48
CA VAL A 297 -3.94 0.88 19.71
C VAL A 297 -3.21 -0.41 20.06
N ASP A 298 -3.13 -0.78 21.34
CA ASP A 298 -2.51 -2.04 21.76
C ASP A 298 -3.29 -3.26 21.25
N LYS A 299 -4.63 -3.20 21.28
CA LYS A 299 -5.49 -4.22 20.66
C LYS A 299 -5.27 -4.30 19.15
N LEU A 300 -5.05 -3.18 18.47
CA LEU A 300 -4.74 -3.15 17.04
C LEU A 300 -3.36 -3.74 16.74
N LYS A 301 -2.33 -3.40 17.51
CA LYS A 301 -0.99 -4.00 17.42
C LYS A 301 -1.07 -5.50 17.62
N GLU A 302 -1.77 -5.95 18.65
CA GLU A 302 -1.93 -7.37 18.94
C GLU A 302 -2.75 -8.10 17.87
N TYR A 303 -3.83 -7.47 17.38
CA TYR A 303 -4.60 -7.99 16.26
C TYR A 303 -3.73 -8.13 15.00
N TYR A 304 -2.98 -7.09 14.64
CA TYR A 304 -2.07 -7.05 13.49
C TYR A 304 -1.01 -8.14 13.56
N ARG A 305 -0.38 -8.34 14.73
CA ARG A 305 0.58 -9.43 14.96
C ARG A 305 -0.05 -10.81 14.74
N ARG A 306 -1.34 -10.98 15.02
CA ARG A 306 -2.05 -12.25 14.81
C ARG A 306 -2.53 -12.46 13.37
N GLN A 307 -2.49 -11.43 12.53
CA GLN A 307 -2.96 -11.51 11.15
C GLN A 307 -1.95 -12.14 10.18
N PRO A 308 -2.43 -12.83 9.13
CA PRO A 308 -1.59 -13.24 8.00
C PRO A 308 -1.09 -12.04 7.19
N GLU A 309 -0.01 -12.24 6.42
CA GLU A 309 0.73 -11.19 5.72
C GLU A 309 -0.13 -10.35 4.75
N ASN A 310 -1.03 -10.99 4.01
CA ASN A 310 -1.98 -10.32 3.11
C ASN A 310 -2.89 -9.34 3.88
N LYS A 311 -3.42 -9.76 5.03
CA LYS A 311 -4.29 -8.92 5.86
C LYS A 311 -3.52 -7.80 6.55
N ARG A 312 -2.28 -8.06 6.97
CA ARG A 312 -1.35 -7.02 7.44
C ARG A 312 -1.11 -5.97 6.35
N ARG A 313 -0.93 -6.38 5.09
CA ARG A 313 -0.75 -5.48 3.95
C ARG A 313 -1.99 -4.60 3.71
N GLU A 314 -3.19 -5.19 3.70
CA GLU A 314 -4.45 -4.45 3.55
C GLU A 314 -4.65 -3.40 4.67
N ILE A 315 -4.28 -3.76 5.92
CA ILE A 315 -4.33 -2.83 7.05
C ILE A 315 -3.37 -1.67 6.82
N LEU A 316 -2.12 -1.94 6.44
CA LEU A 316 -1.13 -0.90 6.15
C LEU A 316 -1.57 0.00 5.00
N GLU A 317 -2.09 -0.55 3.91
CA GLU A 317 -2.65 0.22 2.79
C GLU A 317 -3.79 1.14 3.24
N THR A 318 -4.67 0.64 4.11
CA THR A 318 -5.75 1.45 4.69
C THR A 318 -5.21 2.59 5.57
N LEU A 319 -4.15 2.34 6.36
CA LEU A 319 -3.53 3.35 7.20
C LEU A 319 -2.83 4.45 6.39
N LEU A 320 -2.25 4.07 5.26
CA LEU A 320 -1.45 4.93 4.38
C LEU A 320 -2.28 5.58 3.27
N GLN A 321 -3.53 5.15 3.08
CA GLN A 321 -4.48 5.71 2.11
C GLN A 321 -4.58 7.25 2.13
N PRO A 322 -4.50 7.97 3.28
CA PRO A 322 -4.53 9.44 3.28
C PRO A 322 -3.37 10.13 2.54
N LEU A 323 -2.25 9.44 2.29
CA LEU A 323 -1.16 9.92 1.43
C LEU A 323 -1.51 9.85 -0.05
N ILE A 324 -2.34 8.88 -0.39
CA ILE A 324 -2.83 8.57 -1.72
C ILE A 324 -4.14 9.34 -1.85
N GLY A 325 -4.08 10.64 -2.13
CA GLY A 325 -5.26 11.32 -2.68
C GLY A 325 -5.86 10.45 -3.78
N GLU A 326 -7.18 10.48 -4.00
CA GLU A 326 -7.80 9.76 -5.12
C GLU A 326 -7.16 10.25 -6.43
N VAL A 327 -6.07 9.61 -6.85
CA VAL A 327 -5.49 9.82 -8.17
C VAL A 327 -6.24 8.84 -9.06
N PRO A 328 -7.03 9.32 -10.04
CA PRO A 328 -7.54 8.46 -11.08
C PRO A 328 -6.32 7.98 -11.87
N ILE A 329 -5.84 6.78 -11.57
CA ILE A 329 -4.95 6.08 -12.50
C ILE A 329 -5.86 5.39 -13.50
N ASP A 330 -6.47 6.19 -14.39
CA ASP A 330 -6.91 5.65 -15.67
C ASP A 330 -5.64 5.36 -16.46
N SER A 331 -5.20 4.10 -16.37
CA SER A 331 -4.08 3.55 -17.14
C SER A 331 -4.52 3.33 -18.59
N THR A 332 -4.81 4.41 -19.29
CA THR A 332 -4.89 4.48 -20.74
C THR A 332 -3.89 5.53 -21.19
N ALA A 333 -2.62 5.13 -21.29
CA ALA A 333 -1.61 5.98 -21.90
C ALA A 333 -2.04 6.28 -23.36
N PRO A 334 -2.23 7.55 -23.76
CA PRO A 334 -2.40 7.87 -25.16
C PRO A 334 -1.04 7.73 -25.90
N PRO A 335 -1.06 7.49 -27.22
CA PRO A 335 0.17 7.36 -28.00
C PRO A 335 0.99 8.66 -27.93
N MET A 336 2.29 8.51 -27.64
CA MET A 336 3.27 9.60 -27.58
C MET A 336 3.36 10.35 -28.91
N SER A 337 3.21 11.67 -28.85
CA SER A 337 3.68 12.60 -29.89
C SER A 337 5.02 13.20 -29.45
N LEU A 338 6.04 13.12 -30.30
CA LEU A 338 7.43 13.56 -30.07
C LEU A 338 7.64 15.08 -30.19
N THR A 339 6.56 15.87 -30.19
CA THR A 339 6.64 17.34 -30.15
C THR A 339 5.65 17.88 -29.11
N PRO A 340 6.12 18.54 -28.05
CA PRO A 340 5.23 19.07 -27.02
C PRO A 340 4.43 20.26 -27.58
N PRO A 341 3.09 20.23 -27.53
CA PRO A 341 2.26 21.41 -27.79
C PRO A 341 2.53 22.50 -26.75
N VAL A 342 2.12 23.73 -27.08
CA VAL A 342 2.22 24.94 -26.24
C VAL A 342 1.54 24.79 -24.86
N ASP A 343 0.76 23.73 -24.63
CA ASP A 343 0.08 23.38 -23.39
C ASP A 343 0.95 22.58 -22.39
N LEU A 344 2.26 22.85 -22.36
CA LEU A 344 3.33 22.14 -21.62
C LEU A 344 3.18 22.03 -20.07
N LEU A 345 2.05 22.43 -19.49
CA LEU A 345 1.83 22.55 -18.05
C LEU A 345 0.64 21.74 -17.53
N THR A 346 0.26 20.66 -18.21
CA THR A 346 -0.74 19.75 -17.67
C THR A 346 -0.20 19.01 -16.43
N GLN A 347 -1.07 18.72 -15.47
CA GLN A 347 -0.71 17.97 -14.25
C GLN A 347 -0.16 16.59 -14.62
N GLU A 348 -0.73 16.01 -15.68
CA GLU A 348 -0.40 14.72 -16.26
C GLU A 348 1.04 14.67 -16.76
N TYR A 349 1.52 15.71 -17.46
CA TYR A 349 2.90 15.74 -17.95
C TYR A 349 3.92 15.79 -16.81
N ARG A 350 3.65 16.57 -15.77
CA ARG A 350 4.50 16.60 -14.57
C ARG A 350 4.55 15.25 -13.87
N PHE A 351 3.40 14.61 -13.68
CA PHE A 351 3.34 13.30 -13.04
C PHE A 351 4.02 12.22 -13.89
N TYR A 352 3.90 12.32 -15.22
CA TYR A 352 4.66 11.47 -16.14
C TYR A 352 6.17 11.64 -15.97
N LEU A 353 6.68 12.89 -15.91
CA LEU A 353 8.11 13.15 -15.71
C LEU A 353 8.60 12.66 -14.34
N LEU A 354 7.84 12.89 -13.26
CA LEU A 354 8.16 12.38 -11.93
C LEU A 354 8.24 10.86 -11.93
N ASN A 355 7.24 10.19 -12.53
CA ASN A 355 7.20 8.73 -12.61
C ASN A 355 8.37 8.20 -13.46
N THR A 356 8.69 8.86 -14.57
CA THR A 356 9.81 8.49 -15.44
C THR A 356 11.14 8.64 -14.71
N TYR A 357 11.34 9.72 -13.96
CA TYR A 357 12.52 9.90 -13.12
C TYR A 357 12.62 8.80 -12.06
N VAL A 358 11.56 8.58 -11.29
CA VAL A 358 11.56 7.59 -10.20
C VAL A 358 11.80 6.18 -10.71
N ARG A 359 11.08 5.76 -11.76
CA ARG A 359 11.25 4.43 -12.36
C ARG A 359 12.63 4.28 -12.98
N GLY A 360 13.04 5.23 -13.80
CA GLY A 360 14.36 5.21 -14.45
C GLY A 360 15.50 5.09 -13.45
N SER A 361 15.49 5.90 -12.39
CA SER A 361 16.52 5.87 -11.35
C SER A 361 16.49 4.59 -10.52
N SER A 362 15.31 4.02 -10.28
CA SER A 362 15.16 2.75 -9.56
C SER A 362 15.58 1.51 -10.38
N GLU A 363 15.26 1.47 -11.67
CA GLU A 363 15.50 0.33 -12.57
C GLU A 363 17.00 0.22 -12.95
N HIS A 364 17.71 1.34 -13.06
CA HIS A 364 19.15 1.38 -13.37
C HIS A 364 20.05 1.23 -12.13
N ASN A 365 19.47 0.95 -10.95
CA ASN A 365 20.19 0.83 -9.68
C ASN A 365 21.05 2.08 -9.34
N LEU A 366 20.66 3.26 -9.85
CA LEU A 366 21.28 4.55 -9.49
C LEU A 366 21.06 4.88 -8.01
N TRP A 367 20.03 4.28 -7.43
CA TRP A 367 19.77 4.28 -6.01
C TRP A 367 20.22 2.91 -5.45
N PRO A 368 21.44 2.79 -4.89
CA PRO A 368 21.91 1.52 -4.35
C PRO A 368 21.20 1.17 -3.05
N ARG A 369 20.73 -0.08 -2.95
CA ARG A 369 20.03 -0.62 -1.79
C ARG A 369 21.02 -1.15 -0.75
N ASP A 370 20.98 -0.65 0.48
CA ASP A 370 21.61 -1.25 1.66
C ASP A 370 20.61 -2.14 2.41
N ALA A 371 21.02 -3.39 2.67
CA ALA A 371 20.22 -4.41 3.34
C ALA A 371 19.79 -4.06 4.78
N LYS A 372 20.43 -3.08 5.44
CA LYS A 372 20.10 -2.68 6.83
C LYS A 372 19.39 -1.33 6.97
N SER A 373 19.56 -0.40 6.03
CA SER A 373 19.02 0.97 6.11
C SER A 373 18.10 1.38 4.94
N GLY A 374 17.99 0.53 3.90
CA GLY A 374 17.25 0.86 2.68
C GLY A 374 18.15 1.52 1.64
N PHE A 375 18.24 2.84 1.64
CA PHE A 375 19.16 3.61 0.78
C PHE A 375 20.15 4.35 1.68
N LYS A 376 21.41 4.48 1.25
CA LYS A 376 22.33 5.41 1.92
C LYS A 376 21.81 6.84 1.68
N ASN A 377 20.96 7.34 2.56
CA ASN A 377 20.82 8.78 2.76
C ASN A 377 22.19 9.23 3.28
N GLU A 378 23.00 9.80 2.40
CA GLU A 378 24.11 10.58 2.90
C GLU A 378 23.52 11.85 3.51
N ASP A 379 23.95 12.23 4.72
CA ASP A 379 23.53 13.45 5.43
C ASP A 379 23.74 14.76 4.59
N ASN A 380 24.28 14.63 3.38
CA ASN A 380 24.67 15.70 2.46
C ASN A 380 23.49 16.47 1.87
N VAL A 381 22.36 15.84 1.50
CA VAL A 381 21.23 16.56 0.87
C VAL A 381 20.52 17.49 1.87
N PRO A 382 20.17 17.05 3.10
CA PRO A 382 19.62 17.94 4.11
C PRO A 382 20.59 19.06 4.53
N ALA A 383 21.89 18.75 4.61
CA ALA A 383 22.92 19.75 4.91
C ALA A 383 23.08 20.78 3.78
N TRP A 384 23.05 20.36 2.52
CA TRP A 384 23.07 21.27 1.36
C TRP A 384 21.93 22.29 1.41
N CYS A 385 20.71 21.83 1.70
CA CYS A 385 19.55 22.71 1.81
C CYS A 385 19.50 23.58 3.09
N SER A 386 20.36 23.37 4.09
CA SER A 386 20.40 24.23 5.28
C SER A 386 20.77 25.67 4.93
N SER A 387 21.66 25.85 3.96
CA SER A 387 22.05 27.16 3.41
C SER A 387 20.85 27.97 2.90
N VAL A 388 19.85 27.33 2.28
CA VAL A 388 18.60 27.99 1.84
C VAL A 388 17.77 28.47 3.03
N MET A 389 17.69 27.68 4.10
CA MET A 389 17.00 28.07 5.32
C MET A 389 17.70 29.26 6.00
N SER A 390 19.02 29.23 6.07
CA SER A 390 19.84 30.31 6.62
C SER A 390 19.76 31.58 5.78
N ALA A 391 19.72 31.47 4.44
CA ALA A 391 19.44 32.58 3.55
C ALA A 391 18.06 33.19 3.81
N SER A 392 17.03 32.36 3.98
CA SER A 392 15.66 32.83 4.29
C SER A 392 15.62 33.61 5.61
N LEU A 393 16.33 33.14 6.62
CA LEU A 393 16.47 33.84 7.89
C LEU A 393 17.20 35.17 7.72
N ALA A 394 18.41 35.17 7.13
CA ALA A 394 19.21 36.38 6.92
C ALA A 394 18.43 37.45 6.15
N LEU A 395 17.71 37.05 5.09
CA LEU A 395 16.83 37.91 4.32
C LEU A 395 15.75 38.57 5.18
N ARG A 396 15.11 37.82 6.09
CA ARG A 396 14.06 38.34 6.99
C ARG A 396 14.61 39.35 7.99
N GLU A 397 15.87 39.20 8.38
CA GLU A 397 16.57 40.11 9.29
C GLU A 397 17.35 41.21 8.54
N GLU A 398 17.02 41.43 7.25
CA GLU A 398 17.59 42.49 6.39
C GLU A 398 19.11 42.36 6.14
N LYS A 399 19.68 41.19 6.41
CA LYS A 399 21.08 40.82 6.16
C LYS A 399 21.26 40.34 4.71
N GLN A 400 21.12 41.27 3.75
CA GLN A 400 21.14 40.93 2.33
C GLN A 400 22.47 40.32 1.85
N GLY A 401 23.60 40.80 2.37
CA GLY A 401 24.92 40.31 1.98
C GLY A 401 25.14 38.84 2.35
N GLU A 402 24.83 38.50 3.60
CA GLU A 402 24.92 37.15 4.15
C GLU A 402 23.95 36.20 3.46
N ALA A 403 22.73 36.66 3.17
CA ALA A 403 21.77 35.89 2.40
C ALA A 403 22.27 35.53 0.99
N ILE A 404 22.89 36.48 0.28
CA ILE A 404 23.48 36.24 -1.04
C ILE A 404 24.60 35.20 -0.94
N ARG A 405 25.49 35.33 0.06
CA ARG A 405 26.59 34.37 0.31
C ARG A 405 26.06 32.95 0.53
N PHE A 406 25.03 32.78 1.37
CA PHE A 406 24.39 31.48 1.58
C PHE A 406 23.78 30.89 0.29
N LEU A 407 23.09 31.71 -0.51
CA LEU A 407 22.51 31.26 -1.77
C LEU A 407 23.58 30.90 -2.81
N GLN A 408 24.69 31.62 -2.85
CA GLN A 408 25.83 31.28 -3.72
C GLN A 408 26.48 29.96 -3.30
N HIS A 409 26.64 29.72 -2.00
CA HIS A 409 27.12 28.44 -1.48
C HIS A 409 26.18 27.29 -1.88
N PHE A 410 24.87 27.49 -1.73
CA PHE A 410 23.86 26.53 -2.19
C PHE A 410 24.04 26.18 -3.67
N ILE A 411 24.14 27.19 -4.54
CA ILE A 411 24.31 26.99 -5.99
C ILE A 411 25.64 26.29 -6.33
N LYS A 412 26.75 26.64 -5.65
CA LYS A 412 28.05 25.99 -5.84
C LYS A 412 27.98 24.48 -5.57
N GLN A 413 27.25 24.07 -4.53
CA GLN A 413 27.07 22.67 -4.18
C GLN A 413 26.02 21.94 -5.05
N SER A 414 25.10 22.67 -5.69
CA SER A 414 24.03 22.09 -6.51
C SER A 414 24.56 21.17 -7.61
N HIS A 415 25.72 21.47 -8.21
CA HIS A 415 26.29 20.63 -9.26
C HIS A 415 26.56 19.20 -8.77
N GLU A 416 27.24 19.07 -7.62
CA GLU A 416 27.53 17.76 -7.03
C GLU A 416 26.23 17.05 -6.65
N GLN A 417 25.31 17.73 -5.96
CA GLN A 417 24.08 17.11 -5.47
C GLN A 417 23.15 16.65 -6.62
N LEU A 418 23.00 17.44 -7.68
CA LEU A 418 22.23 17.07 -8.86
C LEU A 418 22.91 15.95 -9.68
N THR A 419 24.24 15.86 -9.67
CA THR A 419 24.97 14.75 -10.31
C THR A 419 24.66 13.42 -9.64
N ARG A 420 24.50 13.42 -8.30
CA ARG A 420 24.28 12.21 -7.49
C ARG A 420 22.89 11.60 -7.68
N GLN A 421 21.91 12.40 -8.10
CA GLN A 421 20.53 11.97 -8.36
C GLN A 421 19.87 11.24 -7.17
N ASP A 422 20.14 11.67 -5.94
CA ASP A 422 19.56 11.08 -4.72
C ASP A 422 18.01 11.07 -4.76
N PRO A 423 17.33 10.05 -4.19
CA PRO A 423 15.86 10.00 -4.14
C PRO A 423 15.21 11.26 -3.54
N LEU A 424 15.89 11.95 -2.64
CA LEU A 424 15.44 13.18 -1.98
C LEU A 424 15.65 14.44 -2.82
N ILE A 425 16.47 14.39 -3.87
CA ILE A 425 16.96 15.60 -4.54
C ILE A 425 15.81 16.49 -5.04
N PHE A 426 14.78 15.88 -5.63
CA PHE A 426 13.65 16.63 -6.20
C PHE A 426 12.80 17.31 -5.12
N THR A 427 12.48 16.63 -4.01
CA THR A 427 11.68 17.24 -2.94
C THR A 427 12.41 18.39 -2.30
N PHE A 428 13.71 18.26 -2.08
CA PHE A 428 14.55 19.33 -1.53
C PHE A 428 14.68 20.50 -2.49
N VAL A 429 14.94 20.27 -3.78
CA VAL A 429 14.95 21.33 -4.81
C VAL A 429 13.62 22.08 -4.86
N TYR A 430 12.50 21.34 -4.93
CA TYR A 430 11.17 21.93 -4.97
C TYR A 430 10.90 22.79 -3.73
N THR A 431 11.33 22.30 -2.56
CA THR A 431 11.12 22.99 -1.29
C THR A 431 12.00 24.22 -1.14
N SER A 432 13.24 24.18 -1.62
CA SER A 432 14.15 25.33 -1.66
C SER A 432 13.56 26.49 -2.43
N VAL A 433 12.88 26.22 -3.55
CA VAL A 433 12.14 27.24 -4.30
C VAL A 433 10.90 27.70 -3.53
N LEU A 434 10.13 26.75 -2.98
CA LEU A 434 8.91 27.02 -2.22
C LEU A 434 9.15 27.94 -1.00
N PHE A 435 10.33 27.83 -0.37
CA PHE A 435 10.77 28.69 0.73
C PHE A 435 10.65 30.19 0.43
N PHE A 436 10.92 30.58 -0.82
CA PHE A 436 10.86 31.97 -1.25
C PHE A 436 9.63 32.29 -2.09
N ALA A 437 8.98 31.29 -2.69
CA ALA A 437 7.95 31.52 -3.71
C ALA A 437 6.79 32.40 -3.22
N THR A 438 6.36 32.27 -1.96
CA THR A 438 5.26 33.07 -1.40
C THR A 438 5.69 34.48 -1.00
N ASN A 439 6.83 34.62 -0.31
CA ASN A 439 7.20 35.89 0.34
C ASN A 439 8.22 36.71 -0.45
N ARG A 440 9.01 36.08 -1.33
CA ARG A 440 10.09 36.67 -2.12
C ARG A 440 10.16 36.01 -3.51
N PRO A 441 9.14 36.20 -4.36
CA PRO A 441 9.06 35.52 -5.66
C PRO A 441 10.26 35.83 -6.57
N GLY A 442 10.87 37.01 -6.45
CA GLY A 442 12.10 37.34 -7.20
C GLY A 442 13.30 36.44 -6.84
N VAL A 443 13.47 36.11 -5.56
CA VAL A 443 14.52 35.18 -5.09
C VAL A 443 14.20 33.75 -5.55
N ALA A 444 12.92 33.35 -5.49
CA ALA A 444 12.47 32.06 -6.01
C ALA A 444 12.72 31.92 -7.52
N GLN A 445 12.42 32.95 -8.30
CA GLN A 445 12.68 32.98 -9.73
C GLN A 445 14.18 32.92 -10.05
N TRP A 446 15.00 33.65 -9.29
CA TRP A 446 16.46 33.58 -9.43
C TRP A 446 16.99 32.18 -9.11
N LEU A 447 16.48 31.52 -8.06
CA LEU A 447 16.84 30.13 -7.73
C LEU A 447 16.44 29.15 -8.83
N LEU A 448 15.25 29.28 -9.40
CA LEU A 448 14.79 28.46 -10.53
C LEU A 448 15.74 28.59 -11.72
N ASN A 449 16.06 29.82 -12.12
CA ASN A 449 17.03 30.08 -13.21
C ASN A 449 18.41 29.49 -12.89
N SER A 450 18.89 29.68 -11.66
CA SER A 450 20.23 29.24 -11.26
C SER A 450 20.35 27.72 -11.24
N LEU A 451 19.35 27.01 -10.69
CA LEU A 451 19.32 25.54 -10.69
C LEU A 451 19.16 24.97 -12.10
N TYR A 452 18.35 25.62 -12.94
CA TYR A 452 18.23 25.25 -14.35
C TYR A 452 19.57 25.41 -15.08
N ASN A 453 20.27 26.53 -14.88
CA ASN A 453 21.60 26.76 -15.47
C ASN A 453 22.63 25.73 -14.99
N VAL A 454 22.66 25.41 -13.69
CA VAL A 454 23.54 24.33 -13.17
C VAL A 454 23.24 23.01 -13.89
N SER A 455 21.97 22.73 -14.20
CA SER A 455 21.59 21.51 -14.91
C SER A 455 22.00 21.46 -16.39
N GLU A 456 22.38 22.59 -16.99
CA GLU A 456 22.94 22.64 -18.35
C GLU A 456 24.37 22.12 -18.41
N ASP A 457 25.12 22.24 -17.31
CA ASP A 457 26.54 21.87 -17.23
C ASP A 457 26.78 20.43 -16.76
N LEU A 458 25.71 19.72 -16.38
CA LEU A 458 25.82 18.37 -15.82
C LEU A 458 26.15 17.30 -16.88
N PRO A 459 26.79 16.18 -16.52
CA PRO A 459 27.13 15.12 -17.48
C PRO A 459 25.92 14.52 -18.21
N TRP A 460 24.75 14.55 -17.59
CA TRP A 460 23.48 14.10 -18.16
C TRP A 460 22.69 15.21 -18.88
N ALA A 461 23.21 16.44 -18.93
CA ALA A 461 22.57 17.61 -19.53
C ALA A 461 22.24 17.40 -21.01
N GLY A 462 23.08 16.65 -21.73
CA GLY A 462 22.86 16.27 -23.13
C GLY A 462 21.84 15.14 -23.27
N SER A 463 20.59 15.33 -22.84
CA SER A 463 19.50 14.38 -23.11
C SER A 463 18.15 14.93 -22.64
N SER A 464 17.05 14.29 -23.08
CA SER A 464 15.70 14.41 -22.51
C SER A 464 15.62 13.89 -21.05
N HIS A 465 16.62 14.21 -20.23
CA HIS A 465 16.75 13.71 -18.87
C HIS A 465 15.56 14.17 -18.02
N PRO A 466 14.84 13.26 -17.34
CA PRO A 466 13.63 13.61 -16.61
C PRO A 466 13.82 14.72 -15.57
N LEU A 467 14.93 14.72 -14.82
CA LEU A 467 15.20 15.76 -13.82
C LEU A 467 15.43 17.14 -14.44
N ARG A 468 16.06 17.20 -15.63
CA ARG A 468 16.25 18.45 -16.39
C ARG A 468 14.91 19.01 -16.85
N LEU A 469 14.07 18.14 -17.43
CA LEU A 469 12.73 18.49 -17.87
C LEU A 469 11.84 18.93 -16.70
N LEU A 470 11.99 18.31 -15.53
CA LEU A 470 11.31 18.76 -14.31
C LEU A 470 11.75 20.17 -13.88
N LEU A 471 13.05 20.47 -13.89
CA LEU A 471 13.57 21.82 -13.62
C LEU A 471 13.05 22.84 -14.65
N GLN A 472 12.99 22.45 -15.93
CA GLN A 472 12.43 23.29 -16.99
C GLN A 472 10.94 23.59 -16.74
N VAL A 473 10.15 22.58 -16.36
CA VAL A 473 8.74 22.75 -16.03
C VAL A 473 8.58 23.63 -14.78
N MET A 474 9.41 23.43 -13.76
CA MET A 474 9.42 24.30 -12.57
C MET A 474 9.73 25.76 -12.93
N LEU A 475 10.68 25.99 -13.85
CA LEU A 475 11.02 27.31 -14.36
C LEU A 475 9.85 27.95 -15.11
N GLN A 476 9.14 27.18 -15.96
CA GLN A 476 7.96 27.63 -16.70
C GLN A 476 6.75 27.94 -15.80
N LEU A 477 6.53 27.13 -14.75
CA LEU A 477 5.48 27.39 -13.75
C LEU A 477 5.72 28.70 -13.00
N GLY A 478 6.99 29.04 -12.78
CA GLY A 478 7.40 30.15 -11.92
C GLY A 478 6.93 30.01 -10.47
N PRO A 479 7.23 31.01 -9.62
CA PRO A 479 6.91 30.97 -8.19
C PRO A 479 5.43 30.69 -7.89
N THR A 480 4.51 31.33 -8.63
CA THR A 480 3.07 31.18 -8.44
C THR A 480 2.60 29.76 -8.74
N GLY A 481 3.05 29.17 -9.87
CA GLY A 481 2.70 27.79 -10.22
C GLY A 481 3.30 26.78 -9.24
N ILE A 482 4.52 27.03 -8.74
CA ILE A 482 5.14 26.19 -7.71
C ILE A 482 4.29 26.14 -6.44
N VAL A 483 3.79 27.29 -5.96
CA VAL A 483 2.91 27.33 -4.79
C VAL A 483 1.59 26.62 -5.07
N ALA A 484 0.95 26.92 -6.22
CA ALA A 484 -0.36 26.37 -6.59
C ALA A 484 -0.37 24.84 -6.68
N HIS A 485 0.76 24.23 -7.05
CA HIS A 485 0.86 22.80 -7.26
C HIS A 485 1.74 22.06 -6.25
N ALA A 486 2.20 22.74 -5.18
CA ALA A 486 3.10 22.15 -4.19
C ALA A 486 2.52 20.89 -3.55
N LYS A 487 1.24 20.94 -3.11
CA LYS A 487 0.56 19.81 -2.46
C LYS A 487 0.57 18.56 -3.32
N SER A 488 0.05 18.67 -4.55
CA SER A 488 -0.11 17.52 -5.45
C SER A 488 1.23 16.99 -5.94
N THR A 489 2.19 17.87 -6.23
CA THR A 489 3.52 17.48 -6.72
C THR A 489 4.33 16.73 -5.66
N ILE A 490 4.38 17.26 -4.43
CA ILE A 490 5.12 16.64 -3.32
C ILE A 490 4.52 15.28 -2.99
N LEU A 491 3.19 15.20 -2.79
CA LEU A 491 2.50 13.94 -2.47
C LEU A 491 2.66 12.89 -3.58
N ALA A 492 2.52 13.29 -4.85
CA ALA A 492 2.67 12.36 -5.98
C ALA A 492 4.08 11.77 -6.03
N TYR A 493 5.11 12.59 -5.87
CA TYR A 493 6.50 12.13 -5.92
C TYR A 493 6.81 11.11 -4.81
N ILE A 494 6.35 11.38 -3.58
CA ILE A 494 6.54 10.47 -2.45
C ILE A 494 5.77 9.18 -2.67
N ASN A 495 4.56 9.24 -3.20
CA ASN A 495 3.79 8.04 -3.51
C ASN A 495 4.48 7.19 -4.58
N MET A 496 5.04 7.81 -5.63
CA MET A 496 5.81 7.10 -6.65
C MET A 496 7.06 6.43 -6.06
N ILE A 497 7.78 7.12 -5.17
CA ILE A 497 8.93 6.54 -4.47
C ILE A 497 8.50 5.41 -3.53
N TYR A 498 7.41 5.59 -2.80
CA TYR A 498 6.84 4.57 -1.93
C TYR A 498 6.52 3.28 -2.70
N GLU A 499 5.91 3.39 -3.87
CA GLU A 499 5.60 2.26 -4.75
C GLU A 499 6.86 1.64 -5.38
N ALA A 500 7.80 2.45 -5.88
CA ALA A 500 9.02 1.96 -6.53
C ALA A 500 10.00 1.28 -5.57
N LEU A 501 10.12 1.81 -4.34
CA LEU A 501 11.07 1.31 -3.36
C LEU A 501 10.51 0.15 -2.55
N GLY A 502 9.19 0.13 -2.31
CA GLY A 502 8.49 -0.91 -1.55
C GLY A 502 8.12 -0.47 -0.13
N LYS A 503 7.10 -1.10 0.44
CA LYS A 503 6.34 -0.62 1.62
C LYS A 503 7.05 -0.68 2.98
N VAL A 504 8.36 -0.95 3.06
CA VAL A 504 9.05 -1.40 4.30
C VAL A 504 10.41 -0.71 4.52
N TYR A 505 10.65 0.51 4.04
CA TYR A 505 11.98 1.13 4.13
C TYR A 505 12.09 2.35 5.07
N PRO A 506 13.15 2.46 5.90
CA PRO A 506 13.42 3.62 6.75
C PRO A 506 13.49 4.96 6.00
N ILE A 507 14.08 5.00 4.79
CA ILE A 507 14.13 6.22 3.97
C ILE A 507 12.75 6.81 3.69
N ILE A 508 11.73 5.95 3.56
CA ILE A 508 10.35 6.38 3.35
C ILE A 508 9.87 7.11 4.60
N GLN A 509 10.20 6.63 5.81
CA GLN A 509 9.81 7.31 7.04
C GLN A 509 10.44 8.69 7.16
N ASP A 510 11.72 8.82 6.80
CA ASP A 510 12.41 10.12 6.79
C ASP A 510 11.69 11.07 5.83
N MET A 511 11.53 10.65 4.57
CA MET A 511 10.77 11.39 3.56
C MET A 511 9.36 11.78 4.01
N MET A 512 8.63 10.87 4.65
CA MET A 512 7.27 11.11 5.12
C MET A 512 7.27 12.13 6.26
N SER A 513 8.21 12.04 7.21
CA SER A 513 8.34 13.03 8.28
C SER A 513 8.58 14.43 7.72
N ASP A 514 9.50 14.50 6.77
CA ASP A 514 9.89 15.70 6.05
C ASP A 514 8.72 16.28 5.24
N THR A 515 7.87 15.42 4.70
CA THR A 515 6.66 15.79 3.97
C THR A 515 5.61 16.38 4.88
N ILE A 516 5.33 15.73 6.02
CA ILE A 516 4.39 16.25 7.02
C ILE A 516 4.82 17.66 7.44
N TRP A 517 6.12 17.85 7.70
CA TRP A 517 6.66 19.15 8.04
C TRP A 517 6.39 20.18 6.93
N ARG A 518 6.65 19.84 5.65
CA ARG A 518 6.37 20.73 4.51
C ARG A 518 4.87 21.07 4.41
N LEU A 519 3.99 20.07 4.49
CA LEU A 519 2.55 20.26 4.39
C LEU A 519 2.02 21.21 5.47
N LEU A 520 2.52 21.08 6.70
CA LEU A 520 2.17 21.94 7.83
C LEU A 520 2.78 23.34 7.68
N ARG A 521 4.10 23.43 7.45
CA ARG A 521 4.85 24.69 7.40
C ARG A 521 4.36 25.62 6.29
N TYR A 522 4.06 25.07 5.12
CA TYR A 522 3.60 25.84 3.96
C TYR A 522 2.07 25.90 3.86
N LYS A 523 1.35 25.43 4.89
CA LYS A 523 -0.12 25.44 4.95
C LYS A 523 -0.78 24.80 3.72
N LEU A 524 -0.15 23.76 3.18
CA LEU A 524 -0.66 23.02 2.01
C LEU A 524 -1.84 22.13 2.40
N MET A 525 -1.97 21.82 3.69
CA MET A 525 -3.07 21.09 4.29
C MET A 525 -3.38 21.66 5.67
N SER A 526 -4.60 21.45 6.15
CA SER A 526 -4.97 21.86 7.51
C SER A 526 -4.20 21.03 8.56
N PRO A 527 -3.91 21.59 9.75
CA PRO A 527 -3.24 20.85 10.81
C PRO A 527 -3.96 19.55 11.21
N GLU A 528 -5.30 19.53 11.13
CA GLU A 528 -6.09 18.33 11.43
C GLU A 528 -5.87 17.21 10.39
N GLU A 529 -5.90 17.55 9.10
CA GLU A 529 -5.62 16.58 8.03
C GLU A 529 -4.20 16.03 8.14
N VAL A 530 -3.23 16.90 8.44
CA VAL A 530 -1.83 16.52 8.67
C VAL A 530 -1.70 15.62 9.90
N ALA A 531 -2.40 15.92 11.01
CA ALA A 531 -2.40 15.08 12.21
C ALA A 531 -3.03 13.70 11.94
N ASN A 532 -4.11 13.63 11.15
CA ASN A 532 -4.73 12.38 10.74
C ASN A 532 -3.76 11.51 9.91
N MET A 533 -3.07 12.13 8.95
CA MET A 533 -2.07 11.49 8.12
C MET A 533 -0.86 11.01 8.95
N GLY A 534 -0.32 11.88 9.80
CA GLY A 534 0.82 11.57 10.68
C GLY A 534 0.52 10.42 11.64
N ARG A 535 -0.70 10.35 12.19
CA ARG A 535 -1.14 9.21 13.02
C ARG A 535 -1.11 7.89 12.25
N GLY A 536 -1.65 7.88 11.03
CA GLY A 536 -1.63 6.69 10.17
C GLY A 536 -0.21 6.20 9.90
N LEU A 537 0.71 7.14 9.66
CA LEU A 537 2.13 6.87 9.39
C LEU A 537 2.87 6.34 10.62
N VAL A 538 2.74 6.99 11.78
CA VAL A 538 3.35 6.54 13.04
C VAL A 538 2.88 5.13 13.37
N LEU A 539 1.59 4.87 13.25
CA LEU A 539 1.01 3.56 13.51
C LEU A 539 1.51 2.52 12.52
N ALA A 540 1.57 2.83 11.21
CA ALA A 540 2.11 1.93 10.20
C ALA A 540 3.56 1.53 10.52
N ALA A 541 4.41 2.52 10.86
CA ALA A 541 5.79 2.30 11.27
C ALA A 541 5.90 1.39 12.51
N GLU A 542 5.07 1.63 13.54
CA GLU A 542 5.04 0.81 14.75
C GLU A 542 4.62 -0.63 14.47
N LEU A 543 3.58 -0.84 13.64
CA LEU A 543 3.09 -2.17 13.26
C LEU A 543 4.14 -2.97 12.48
N GLN A 544 4.99 -2.29 11.71
CA GLN A 544 6.10 -2.88 10.98
C GLN A 544 7.37 -3.09 11.83
N ASN A 545 7.30 -2.82 13.15
CA ASN A 545 8.45 -2.83 14.07
C ASN A 545 9.57 -1.85 13.69
N GLN A 546 9.25 -0.79 12.94
CA GLN A 546 10.19 0.25 12.53
C GLN A 546 10.12 1.48 13.44
N HIS A 547 9.78 1.27 14.72
CA HIS A 547 9.67 2.35 15.69
C HIS A 547 11.02 2.72 16.34
N ARG A 548 12.05 1.89 16.13
CA ARG A 548 13.38 2.03 16.75
C ARG A 548 14.40 2.73 15.86
N CYS A 549 14.01 3.83 15.22
CA CYS A 549 14.91 4.63 14.40
C CYS A 549 14.67 6.14 14.60
N LYS A 550 15.66 6.94 14.19
CA LYS A 550 15.61 8.40 14.18
C LYS A 550 14.40 8.93 13.40
N ASP A 551 14.10 8.32 12.27
CA ASP A 551 13.06 8.78 11.34
C ASP A 551 11.66 8.65 11.94
N HIS A 552 11.41 7.57 12.68
CA HIS A 552 10.17 7.40 13.43
C HIS A 552 10.01 8.47 14.52
N ILE A 553 11.09 8.84 15.21
CA ILE A 553 11.05 9.90 16.21
C ILE A 553 10.75 11.25 15.55
N ASN A 554 11.42 11.58 14.43
CA ASN A 554 11.12 12.77 13.65
C ASN A 554 9.64 12.81 13.24
N LEU A 555 9.11 11.70 12.74
CA LEU A 555 7.71 11.56 12.37
C LEU A 555 6.77 11.82 13.56
N LYS A 556 7.08 11.30 14.76
CA LYS A 556 6.31 11.59 15.98
C LYS A 556 6.40 13.06 16.39
N MET A 557 7.57 13.71 16.24
CA MET A 557 7.70 15.14 16.49
C MET A 557 6.80 15.96 15.56
N GLN A 558 6.76 15.63 14.26
CA GLN A 558 5.90 16.32 13.30
C GLN A 558 4.41 16.07 13.57
N LEU A 559 4.05 14.87 14.03
CA LEU A 559 2.68 14.58 14.49
C LEU A 559 2.31 15.41 15.73
N ALA A 560 3.20 15.53 16.70
CA ALA A 560 2.98 16.37 17.88
C ALA A 560 2.80 17.84 17.48
N ASP A 561 3.57 18.32 16.50
CA ASP A 561 3.40 19.67 15.96
C ASP A 561 2.05 19.86 15.24
N ALA A 562 1.61 18.86 14.48
CA ALA A 562 0.30 18.88 13.84
C ALA A 562 -0.85 18.89 14.87
N TYR A 563 -0.73 18.15 15.97
CA TYR A 563 -1.69 18.20 17.07
C TYR A 563 -1.77 19.59 17.70
N LEU A 564 -0.61 20.19 17.98
CA LEU A 564 -0.52 21.55 18.50
C LEU A 564 -1.22 22.54 17.56
N GLY A 565 -0.94 22.46 16.25
CA GLY A 565 -1.59 23.29 15.23
C GLY A 565 -3.10 23.05 15.09
N SER A 566 -3.60 21.88 15.48
CA SER A 566 -5.04 21.53 15.51
C SER A 566 -5.73 21.87 16.84
N GLY A 567 -5.04 22.47 17.81
CA GLY A 567 -5.58 22.79 19.13
C GLY A 567 -5.66 21.60 20.11
N LYS A 568 -5.08 20.44 19.76
CA LYS A 568 -5.07 19.21 20.58
C LYS A 568 -3.85 19.19 21.50
N TYR A 569 -3.81 20.11 22.46
CA TYR A 569 -2.61 20.36 23.28
C TYR A 569 -2.20 19.17 24.15
N ASN A 570 -3.16 18.45 24.72
CA ASN A 570 -2.90 17.27 25.55
C ASN A 570 -2.22 16.15 24.74
N GLU A 571 -2.69 15.91 23.52
CA GLU A 571 -2.13 14.92 22.60
C GLU A 571 -0.74 15.34 22.10
N ALA A 572 -0.54 16.63 21.82
CA ALA A 572 0.76 17.18 21.47
C ALA A 572 1.78 16.94 22.60
N ARG A 573 1.42 17.30 23.85
CA ARG A 573 2.27 17.09 25.03
C ARG A 573 2.60 15.62 25.24
N ARG A 574 1.59 14.75 25.27
CA ARG A 574 1.81 13.31 25.46
C ARG A 574 2.74 12.73 24.41
N THR A 575 2.52 13.07 23.14
CA THR A 575 3.35 12.58 22.03
C THR A 575 4.80 13.06 22.15
N ALA A 576 5.02 14.32 22.57
CA ALA A 576 6.36 14.87 22.80
C ALA A 576 7.06 14.24 24.02
N GLU A 577 6.34 13.96 25.10
CA GLU A 577 6.87 13.29 26.30
C GLU A 577 7.29 11.85 26.00
N GLU A 578 6.51 11.11 25.22
CA GLU A 578 6.88 9.76 24.78
C GLU A 578 8.20 9.71 24.01
N ILE A 579 8.64 10.81 23.39
CA ILE A 579 9.92 10.91 22.68
C ILE A 579 11.08 11.15 23.65
N LYS A 580 10.84 11.89 24.73
CA LYS A 580 11.86 12.28 25.70
C LYS A 580 12.50 11.07 26.38
N ASP A 581 11.73 10.02 26.60
CA ASP A 581 12.15 8.83 27.36
C ASP A 581 12.70 7.69 26.49
N VAL A 582 12.87 7.94 25.18
CA VAL A 582 13.36 6.92 24.23
C VAL A 582 14.88 6.75 24.32
N GLU A 583 15.32 5.50 24.50
CA GLU A 583 16.73 5.12 24.67
C GLU A 583 17.62 5.41 23.43
N TYR A 584 17.06 5.31 22.23
CA TYR A 584 17.77 5.47 20.95
C TYR A 584 17.60 6.86 20.30
N LYS A 585 17.22 7.88 21.09
CA LYS A 585 17.12 9.26 20.58
C LYS A 585 18.50 9.81 20.20
N SER A 586 18.56 10.54 19.08
CA SER A 586 19.78 11.22 18.67
C SER A 586 19.90 12.56 19.39
N GLU A 587 21.05 12.87 20.01
CA GLU A 587 21.29 14.18 20.63
C GLU A 587 21.06 15.34 19.64
N ARG A 588 21.33 15.11 18.35
CA ARG A 588 21.09 16.05 17.25
C ARG A 588 19.62 16.48 17.08
N MET A 589 18.66 15.73 17.60
CA MET A 589 17.23 16.06 17.48
C MET A 589 16.67 16.83 18.68
N MET A 590 17.42 16.87 19.78
CA MET A 590 16.98 17.46 21.03
C MET A 590 16.64 18.96 20.93
N PRO A 591 17.37 19.80 20.17
CA PRO A 591 16.99 21.20 20.00
C PRO A 591 15.57 21.37 19.43
N SER A 592 15.21 20.61 18.40
CA SER A 592 13.88 20.63 17.80
C SER A 592 12.80 20.16 18.76
N LEU A 593 13.09 19.14 19.58
CA LEU A 593 12.16 18.68 20.62
C LEU A 593 11.94 19.76 21.69
N HIS A 594 12.99 20.49 22.08
CA HIS A 594 12.88 21.62 23.02
C HIS A 594 12.09 22.79 22.43
N MET A 595 12.24 23.10 21.15
CA MET A 595 11.38 24.07 20.45
C MET A 595 9.91 23.64 20.46
N LEU A 596 9.63 22.36 20.22
CA LEU A 596 8.27 21.82 20.28
C LEU A 596 7.69 21.96 21.70
N PHE A 597 8.44 21.56 22.74
CA PHE A 597 8.01 21.78 24.13
C PHE A 597 7.76 23.24 24.44
N SER A 598 8.61 24.15 23.96
CA SER A 598 8.41 25.59 24.12
C SER A 598 7.07 26.06 23.53
N ARG A 599 6.72 25.61 22.32
CA ARG A 599 5.44 25.96 21.70
C ARG A 599 4.24 25.34 22.42
N ILE A 600 4.38 24.13 22.98
CA ILE A 600 3.34 23.49 23.80
C ILE A 600 3.18 24.24 25.12
N ASP A 601 4.29 24.56 25.80
CA ASP A 601 4.28 25.34 27.03
C ASP A 601 3.70 26.74 26.80
N GLU A 602 3.96 27.36 25.65
CA GLU A 602 3.36 28.64 25.24
C GLU A 602 1.83 28.54 25.16
N ALA A 603 1.32 27.47 24.52
CA ALA A 603 -0.12 27.24 24.37
C ALA A 603 -0.83 26.98 25.70
N GLU A 604 -0.15 26.36 26.67
CA GLU A 604 -0.74 26.00 27.96
C GLU A 604 -0.58 27.07 29.06
N LYS A 605 0.57 27.76 29.08
CA LYS A 605 1.00 28.63 30.18
C LYS A 605 1.25 30.06 29.74
N GLY A 606 1.06 30.38 28.45
CA GLY A 606 1.38 31.68 27.87
C GLY A 606 2.87 31.86 27.59
N ALA A 607 3.23 33.04 27.08
CA ALA A 607 4.57 33.32 26.54
C ALA A 607 5.72 33.13 27.54
N ASP A 608 5.53 33.42 28.84
CA ASP A 608 6.57 33.20 29.86
C ASP A 608 6.87 31.71 30.08
N GLY A 609 5.86 30.84 29.99
CA GLY A 609 6.03 29.39 30.14
C GLY A 609 6.92 28.77 29.06
N ALA A 610 7.03 29.42 27.91
CA ALA A 610 7.78 28.96 26.75
C ALA A 610 9.29 29.24 26.82
N ILE A 611 9.72 30.18 27.68
CA ILE A 611 11.08 30.72 27.72
C ILE A 611 12.12 29.65 28.06
N GLU A 612 11.88 28.87 29.13
CA GLU A 612 12.83 27.86 29.61
C GLU A 612 13.11 26.78 28.54
N SER A 613 12.04 26.23 27.95
CA SER A 613 12.16 25.25 26.87
C SER A 613 12.83 25.84 25.62
N ALA A 614 12.58 27.11 25.30
CA ALA A 614 13.26 27.78 24.19
C ALA A 614 14.76 27.99 24.46
N LEU A 615 15.14 28.40 25.67
CA LEU A 615 16.54 28.54 26.07
C LEU A 615 17.28 27.20 26.01
N ARG A 616 16.65 26.11 26.48
CA ARG A 616 17.22 24.76 26.35
C ARG A 616 17.52 24.37 24.91
N SER A 617 16.69 24.79 23.95
CA SER A 617 16.96 24.54 22.53
C SER A 617 18.25 25.23 22.06
N VAL A 618 18.55 26.43 22.56
CA VAL A 618 19.80 27.16 22.27
C VAL A 618 21.00 26.46 22.89
N VAL A 619 20.93 26.17 24.19
CA VAL A 619 22.03 25.51 24.93
C VAL A 619 22.39 24.18 24.26
N THR A 620 21.37 23.34 24.01
CA THR A 620 21.58 22.03 23.38
C THR A 620 22.12 22.17 21.96
N SER A 621 21.69 23.18 21.19
CA SER A 621 22.23 23.42 19.84
C SER A 621 23.71 23.77 19.87
N MET A 622 24.12 24.62 20.82
CA MET A 622 25.52 25.00 20.99
C MET A 622 26.39 23.81 21.41
N GLU A 623 25.88 22.94 22.28
CA GLU A 623 26.57 21.73 22.74
C GLU A 623 26.74 20.71 21.61
N VAL A 624 25.69 20.46 20.84
CA VAL A 624 25.66 19.38 19.85
C VAL A 624 26.26 19.79 18.49
N PHE A 625 25.99 21.01 18.04
CA PHE A 625 26.37 21.49 16.70
C PHE A 625 27.43 22.60 16.72
N GLY A 626 27.78 23.10 17.90
CA GLY A 626 28.68 24.23 18.08
C GLY A 626 28.00 25.59 17.93
N LYS A 627 28.73 26.64 18.34
CA LYS A 627 28.24 28.03 18.38
C LYS A 627 27.87 28.57 16.99
N TRP A 628 28.56 28.12 15.95
CA TRP A 628 28.43 28.64 14.58
C TRP A 628 27.87 27.53 13.68
N SER A 629 26.57 27.29 13.80
CA SER A 629 25.84 26.29 13.04
C SER A 629 24.44 26.79 12.69
N ASP A 630 23.86 26.26 11.61
CA ASP A 630 22.48 26.57 11.20
C ASP A 630 21.48 26.30 12.34
N TRP A 631 21.71 25.24 13.11
CA TRP A 631 20.87 24.85 14.26
C TRP A 631 20.93 25.85 15.41
N THR A 632 22.12 26.35 15.73
CA THR A 632 22.30 27.39 16.76
C THR A 632 21.65 28.69 16.33
N VAL A 633 21.85 29.09 15.07
CA VAL A 633 21.22 30.28 14.49
C VAL A 633 19.69 30.19 14.54
N ASN A 634 19.12 29.06 14.13
CA ASN A 634 17.67 28.82 14.18
C ASN A 634 17.13 28.82 15.63
N SER A 635 17.87 28.27 16.58
CA SER A 635 17.48 28.25 18.00
C SER A 635 17.52 29.64 18.63
N LEU A 636 18.53 30.45 18.33
CA LEU A 636 18.61 31.84 18.78
C LEU A 636 17.47 32.66 18.21
N ASP A 637 17.15 32.49 16.93
CA ASP A 637 16.01 33.15 16.29
C ASP A 637 14.67 32.77 16.94
N PHE A 638 14.47 31.48 17.17
CA PHE A 638 13.27 30.98 17.86
C PHE A 638 13.15 31.54 19.27
N TYR A 639 14.23 31.50 20.05
CA TYR A 639 14.28 32.02 21.42
C TYR A 639 14.00 33.53 21.47
N CYS A 640 14.61 34.30 20.58
CA CYS A 640 14.35 35.74 20.43
C CYS A 640 12.86 36.03 20.22
N LYS A 641 12.18 35.27 19.35
CA LYS A 641 10.74 35.44 19.10
C LYS A 641 9.90 35.12 20.34
N VAL A 642 10.27 34.11 21.11
CA VAL A 642 9.61 33.76 22.37
C VAL A 642 9.77 34.91 23.38
N LEU A 643 11.00 35.42 23.57
CA LEU A 643 11.28 36.55 24.46
C LEU A 643 10.48 37.80 24.09
N LYS A 644 10.39 38.12 22.79
CA LYS A 644 9.58 39.24 22.29
C LYS A 644 8.09 39.07 22.64
N ARG A 645 7.54 37.87 22.46
CA ARG A 645 6.13 37.58 22.82
C ARG A 645 5.90 37.63 24.34
N ALA A 646 6.90 37.30 25.13
CA ALA A 646 6.87 37.43 26.59
C ALA A 646 7.16 38.87 27.10
N GLY A 647 7.35 39.85 26.21
CA GLY A 647 7.65 41.23 26.59
C GLY A 647 9.08 41.46 27.12
N ARG A 648 9.99 40.49 27.01
CA ARG A 648 11.40 40.55 27.45
C ARG A 648 12.28 41.26 26.41
N VAL A 649 11.98 42.52 26.09
CA VAL A 649 12.57 43.25 24.95
C VAL A 649 14.09 43.40 25.03
N GLU A 650 14.63 43.69 26.22
CA GLU A 650 16.09 43.87 26.41
C GLU A 650 16.86 42.55 26.25
N GLU A 651 16.33 41.45 26.77
CA GLU A 651 16.89 40.11 26.59
C GLU A 651 16.84 39.70 25.12
N ALA A 652 15.71 39.94 24.45
CA ALA A 652 15.58 39.66 23.03
C ALA A 652 16.62 40.43 22.20
N SER A 653 16.89 41.70 22.53
CA SER A 653 17.92 42.50 21.85
C SER A 653 19.32 41.92 21.99
N ARG A 654 19.68 41.35 23.16
CA ARG A 654 20.96 40.65 23.34
C ARG A 654 21.04 39.39 22.50
N VAL A 655 19.98 38.58 22.50
CA VAL A 655 19.91 37.37 21.67
C VAL A 655 19.99 37.68 20.17
N VAL A 656 19.45 38.83 19.72
CA VAL A 656 19.62 39.30 18.33
C VAL A 656 21.08 39.54 18.01
N GLN A 657 21.85 40.17 18.89
CA GLN A 657 23.29 40.39 18.67
C GLN A 657 24.05 39.07 18.56
N ASP A 658 23.76 38.11 19.45
CA ASP A 658 24.38 36.77 19.41
C ASP A 658 24.01 36.01 18.13
N ARG A 659 22.74 36.10 17.70
CA ARG A 659 22.25 35.48 16.46
C ARG A 659 22.94 36.09 15.24
N ASP A 660 23.01 37.41 15.16
CA ASP A 660 23.62 38.12 14.04
C ASP A 660 25.12 37.79 13.93
N LEU A 661 25.83 37.75 15.06
CA LEU A 661 27.22 37.27 15.10
C LEU A 661 27.33 35.81 14.63
N ALA A 662 26.40 34.95 15.04
CA ALA A 662 26.39 33.57 14.62
C ALA A 662 26.12 33.39 13.12
N ILE A 663 25.25 34.23 12.53
CA ILE A 663 25.01 34.27 11.07
C ILE A 663 26.31 34.64 10.35
N GLU A 664 26.98 35.72 10.77
CA GLU A 664 28.23 36.19 10.16
C GLU A 664 29.31 35.09 10.20
N LYS A 665 29.56 34.52 11.38
CA LYS A 665 30.61 33.49 11.56
C LYS A 665 30.29 32.18 10.86
N LEU A 666 29.01 31.85 10.71
CA LEU A 666 28.59 30.70 9.91
C LEU A 666 28.86 30.93 8.43
N CYS A 667 28.58 32.12 7.90
CA CYS A 667 28.94 32.47 6.52
C CYS A 667 30.45 32.32 6.28
N ASP A 668 31.27 32.89 7.16
CA ASP A 668 32.74 32.81 7.04
C ASP A 668 33.22 31.35 7.04
N LYS A 669 32.70 30.53 7.95
CA LYS A 669 33.02 29.11 8.03
C LYS A 669 32.66 28.33 6.77
N LEU A 670 31.54 28.64 6.12
CA LEU A 670 31.09 27.97 4.89
C LEU A 670 31.90 28.38 3.66
N GLU A 671 32.50 29.57 3.67
CA GLU A 671 33.43 30.00 2.63
C GLU A 671 34.80 29.36 2.80
N ASP A 672 35.30 29.28 4.04
CA ASP A 672 36.57 28.62 4.36
C ASP A 672 36.53 27.11 4.06
N SER A 673 35.41 26.44 4.34
CA SER A 673 35.21 25.03 3.98
C SER A 673 35.06 24.81 2.47
N GLY A 674 34.74 25.87 1.72
CA GLY A 674 34.66 25.87 0.27
C GLY A 674 36.02 25.91 -0.46
N ILE A 675 37.14 25.96 0.28
CA ILE A 675 38.52 25.96 -0.24
C ILE A 675 39.09 24.53 -0.41
N THR A 676 38.44 23.48 0.11
CA THR A 676 38.86 22.10 -0.16
C THR A 676 38.16 21.52 -1.39
N VAL A 677 38.55 21.99 -2.57
CA VAL A 677 38.52 21.16 -3.79
C VAL A 677 39.98 21.00 -4.18
N SER A 678 40.54 19.84 -3.87
CA SER A 678 41.83 19.42 -4.45
C SER A 678 41.71 19.45 -5.98
N ASP A 679 42.76 19.97 -6.62
CA ASP A 679 43.00 19.99 -8.07
C ASP A 679 42.43 18.82 -8.88
#